data_AF-A0A936DCN9-F1
#
_entry.id   AF-A0A936DCN9-F1
#
_cell.length_a   1.000
_cell.length_b   1.000
_cell.length_c   1.000
_cell.angle_alpha   90.00
_cell.angle_beta   90.00
_cell.angle_gamma   90.00
#
_symmetry.space_group_name_H-M   'P 1'
#
loop_
_entity.id
_entity.type
_entity.pdbx_description
1 polymer ?
#
loop_
_entity_poly.entity_id
_entity_poly.type
_entity_poly.pdbx_seq_one_letter_code
_entity_poly.pdbx_strand_id
1 'polypeptide(L)'
;MTRRSISIFVRAAFVAALFGSTPSHAGPAIDPRAMSGIPRADPQLSAGSVTVRVLDGGFDAPATDTEVTLDLTGPDGSKATRTATTDAQGRASFDDLQAFVGGSAIAKATRGGTALVSQSMELLAEAGTRVMLVGEGAAKAGAGGAQGGAPPRHGEAGGPEVPMPGTAFPLEGTPAGELVVGTFDLDARKPLGNVEVTLEITLSDGKVTTRKATSDERGKASFSKLLPPDLAADAKLSVRASIPGAQGEQRSASFAMDPKVGMAVVLAKGQFKAAAAEAGPQGPAQLPGPRVVPTLPQGTVRVRLVDGHDAPVPNQAVVVIKKDQTGSDVRYDGKTGRDGVAEIAVDVQSDAFYLAEARYQGGPYQSDFFQVDKKGGVAVDMRVWAVTSDASRVRSVVQFDVDGLENDLARVVQLQDVMVMGDEAYWPAGGMKITPAEGAKSLTVLPISRDTLAHDEKAPFVSLVGPIPPGQLTRLAIAYVIDHDGTARIEFETPLDSLETSVLVGPAQTLQATGAQKSEHASPIPEKTVWTMGPRPPGAKLEFAVGGLPVRSPIYRRIGLFGAVALVLAAVVAVLGRRRIDGATRLRVQRDELLALLETVPASETARRGRIIASLDRVYRQLDALASHAASSGREGPREG
;
A
#
# COMPACT_ATOMS: atom_id res chain seq x y z
N MET A 1 -6.08 43.15 50.27
CA MET A 1 -5.47 44.22 49.44
C MET A 1 -3.98 44.27 49.77
N THR A 2 -3.15 43.65 48.95
CA THR A 2 -1.69 43.60 49.20
C THR A 2 -0.97 43.33 47.89
N ARG A 3 -0.20 44.33 47.43
CA ARG A 3 0.81 44.19 46.40
C ARG A 3 1.92 43.28 46.92
N ARG A 4 2.32 42.28 46.14
CA ARG A 4 3.64 41.64 46.27
C ARG A 4 4.33 41.55 44.92
N SER A 5 5.54 42.12 44.91
CA SER A 5 6.54 42.09 43.86
C SER A 5 6.90 40.68 43.41
N ILE A 6 7.10 40.49 42.10
CA ILE A 6 8.07 39.50 41.59
C ILE A 6 8.81 40.15 40.42
N SER A 7 10.11 40.34 40.60
CA SER A 7 11.08 40.54 39.53
C SER A 7 12.43 39.99 39.97
N ILE A 8 13.12 39.38 39.01
CA ILE A 8 14.51 38.86 39.01
C ILE A 8 14.56 37.37 39.45
N PHE A 9 14.91 36.39 38.61
CA PHE A 9 16.07 36.31 37.71
C PHE A 9 15.76 35.65 36.35
N VAL A 10 16.28 36.30 35.30
CA VAL A 10 16.57 35.72 33.98
C VAL A 10 17.87 34.93 34.08
N ARG A 11 17.84 33.62 33.79
CA ARG A 11 18.93 32.81 33.20
C ARG A 11 18.56 31.32 33.23
N ALA A 12 18.19 30.78 32.06
CA ALA A 12 18.42 29.40 31.58
C ALA A 12 17.44 29.13 30.42
N ALA A 13 17.76 29.69 29.26
CA ALA A 13 17.16 29.29 28.00
C ALA A 13 18.22 28.47 27.26
N PHE A 14 18.09 27.15 27.28
CA PHE A 14 18.34 26.20 26.18
C PHE A 14 18.36 24.77 26.75
N VAL A 15 17.75 23.85 26.00
CA VAL A 15 17.70 22.39 26.22
C VAL A 15 16.63 21.90 27.21
N ALA A 16 15.41 21.68 26.72
CA ALA A 16 14.49 20.58 27.12
C ALA A 16 13.10 20.73 26.47
N ALA A 17 12.95 20.31 25.21
CA ALA A 17 11.65 19.96 24.62
C ALA A 17 11.84 19.29 23.24
N LEU A 18 12.37 18.08 23.21
CA LEU A 18 12.41 17.23 22.01
C LEU A 18 12.29 15.76 22.41
N PHE A 19 11.18 15.39 23.03
CA PHE A 19 10.64 14.02 23.03
C PHE A 19 9.12 14.09 23.20
N GLY A 20 8.45 14.65 22.19
CA GLY A 20 7.03 14.41 21.97
C GLY A 20 6.91 13.29 20.95
N SER A 21 6.79 12.05 21.41
CA SER A 21 6.41 10.91 20.58
C SER A 21 5.02 11.17 20.00
N THR A 22 4.95 11.47 18.71
CA THR A 22 3.69 11.52 17.97
C THR A 22 3.13 10.12 17.81
N PRO A 23 1.86 9.86 18.14
CA PRO A 23 1.23 8.58 17.85
C PRO A 23 1.13 8.36 16.34
N SER A 24 1.64 7.21 15.90
CA SER A 24 1.48 6.67 14.55
C SER A 24 -0.01 6.62 14.22
N HIS A 25 -0.47 7.48 13.30
CA HIS A 25 -1.84 7.39 12.80
C HIS A 25 -1.89 6.30 11.73
N ALA A 26 -2.46 5.16 12.10
CA ALA A 26 -2.87 4.13 11.16
C ALA A 26 -3.86 4.73 10.14
N GLY A 27 -3.74 4.34 8.87
CA GLY A 27 -4.75 4.64 7.86
C GLY A 27 -6.14 4.14 8.28
N PRO A 28 -7.21 4.53 7.56
CA PRO A 28 -8.57 4.10 7.88
C PRO A 28 -8.60 2.58 7.98
N ALA A 29 -8.97 2.07 9.16
CA ALA A 29 -9.00 0.64 9.43
C ALA A 29 -10.00 -0.02 8.50
N ILE A 30 -9.52 -0.90 7.62
CA ILE A 30 -10.38 -1.82 6.87
C ILE A 30 -11.18 -2.62 7.91
N ASP A 31 -12.50 -2.62 7.81
CA ASP A 31 -13.34 -3.42 8.70
C ASP A 31 -13.13 -4.92 8.37
N PRO A 32 -12.60 -5.75 9.29
CA PRO A 32 -12.39 -7.17 9.05
C PRO A 32 -13.69 -7.90 8.67
N ARG A 33 -14.85 -7.37 9.07
CA ARG A 33 -16.16 -7.94 8.74
C ARG A 33 -16.43 -7.93 7.24
N ALA A 34 -15.90 -6.95 6.50
CA ALA A 34 -16.00 -6.89 5.03
C ALA A 34 -15.21 -8.02 4.33
N MET A 35 -14.29 -8.68 5.05
CA MET A 35 -13.46 -9.79 4.55
C MET A 35 -13.93 -11.16 5.07
N SER A 36 -15.00 -11.21 5.86
CA SER A 36 -15.51 -12.45 6.45
C SER A 36 -16.11 -13.38 5.39
N GLY A 37 -15.72 -14.65 5.44
CA GLY A 37 -16.25 -15.73 4.62
C GLY A 37 -15.71 -15.82 3.19
N ILE A 38 -14.81 -14.92 2.77
CA ILE A 38 -14.25 -14.92 1.40
C ILE A 38 -12.96 -15.75 1.37
N PRO A 39 -12.94 -16.90 0.64
CA PRO A 39 -11.73 -17.70 0.51
C PRO A 39 -10.72 -17.00 -0.41
N ARG A 40 -9.44 -17.15 -0.08
CA ARG A 40 -8.33 -16.66 -0.91
C ARG A 40 -7.29 -17.75 -1.04
N ALA A 41 -6.80 -17.99 -2.26
CA ALA A 41 -5.62 -18.81 -2.46
C ALA A 41 -4.42 -18.18 -1.74
N ASP A 42 -3.62 -19.00 -1.07
CA ASP A 42 -2.37 -18.61 -0.43
C ASP A 42 -1.24 -19.54 -0.91
N PRO A 43 -0.37 -19.06 -1.81
CA PRO A 43 0.77 -19.84 -2.30
C PRO A 43 1.78 -20.23 -1.20
N GLN A 44 1.71 -19.61 -0.02
CA GLN A 44 2.56 -19.94 1.12
C GLN A 44 2.04 -21.15 1.92
N LEU A 45 0.78 -21.56 1.68
CA LEU A 45 0.18 -22.75 2.27
C LEU A 45 0.33 -23.94 1.31
N SER A 46 0.56 -25.13 1.87
CA SER A 46 0.68 -26.37 1.10
C SER A 46 -0.59 -26.64 0.29
N ALA A 47 -0.45 -27.23 -0.90
CA ALA A 47 -1.59 -27.72 -1.68
C ALA A 47 -2.49 -28.65 -0.85
N GLY A 48 -3.81 -28.54 -1.05
CA GLY A 48 -4.77 -29.31 -0.27
C GLY A 48 -4.76 -28.99 1.23
N SER A 49 -4.36 -27.78 1.62
CA SER A 49 -4.52 -27.28 3.00
C SER A 49 -5.52 -26.12 3.07
N VAL A 50 -6.22 -26.02 4.20
CA VAL A 50 -7.11 -24.89 4.50
C VAL A 50 -6.75 -24.30 5.86
N THR A 51 -6.57 -22.99 5.93
CA THR A 51 -6.44 -22.28 7.21
C THR A 51 -7.60 -21.32 7.41
N VAL A 52 -8.29 -21.48 8.53
CA VAL A 52 -9.43 -20.63 8.93
C VAL A 52 -9.00 -19.74 10.08
N ARG A 53 -9.08 -18.41 9.91
CA ARG A 53 -8.84 -17.45 11.00
C ARG A 53 -10.17 -16.92 11.53
N VAL A 54 -10.43 -17.11 12.82
CA VAL A 54 -11.64 -16.63 13.48
C VAL A 54 -11.30 -15.39 14.33
N LEU A 55 -12.11 -14.33 14.19
CA LEU A 55 -11.95 -13.06 14.90
C LEU A 55 -13.24 -12.67 15.64
N ASP A 56 -13.10 -12.02 16.79
CA ASP A 56 -14.21 -11.42 17.55
C ASP A 56 -14.35 -9.92 17.23
N GLY A 57 -14.53 -9.61 15.94
CA GLY A 57 -14.87 -8.27 15.43
C GLY A 57 -13.71 -7.46 14.85
N GLY A 58 -12.50 -7.53 15.42
CA GLY A 58 -11.32 -6.74 15.01
C GLY A 58 -10.12 -7.60 14.55
N PHE A 59 -9.20 -7.06 13.72
CA PHE A 59 -7.97 -7.78 13.30
C PHE A 59 -7.03 -8.12 14.47
N ASP A 60 -7.15 -7.36 15.56
CA ASP A 60 -6.45 -7.46 16.84
C ASP A 60 -7.22 -8.31 17.87
N ALA A 61 -8.38 -8.88 17.52
CA ALA A 61 -9.22 -9.69 18.39
C ALA A 61 -9.32 -11.15 17.90
N PRO A 62 -8.24 -11.96 18.01
CA PRO A 62 -8.30 -13.37 17.63
C PRO A 62 -9.23 -14.16 18.56
N ALA A 63 -10.11 -14.96 17.98
CA ALA A 63 -11.00 -15.85 18.71
C ALA A 63 -10.27 -17.17 18.99
N THR A 64 -9.64 -17.30 20.16
CA THR A 64 -8.93 -18.53 20.56
C THR A 64 -9.91 -19.61 21.03
N ASP A 65 -9.46 -20.87 21.02
CA ASP A 65 -10.20 -22.05 21.51
C ASP A 65 -11.60 -22.24 20.88
N THR A 66 -11.77 -21.76 19.65
CA THR A 66 -12.98 -21.91 18.84
C THR A 66 -12.91 -23.18 18.01
N GLU A 67 -13.93 -24.04 18.11
CA GLU A 67 -14.08 -25.17 17.20
C GLU A 67 -14.53 -24.68 15.81
N VAL A 68 -13.75 -25.06 14.80
CA VAL A 68 -14.04 -24.83 13.39
C VAL A 68 -14.31 -26.17 12.73
N THR A 69 -15.41 -26.25 12.00
CA THR A 69 -15.83 -27.41 11.22
C THR A 69 -15.68 -27.12 9.73
N LEU A 70 -15.07 -28.04 8.99
CA LEU A 70 -14.90 -27.97 7.55
C LEU A 70 -15.72 -29.10 6.90
N ASP A 71 -16.74 -28.72 6.14
CA ASP A 71 -17.54 -29.66 5.33
C ASP A 71 -16.91 -29.77 3.95
N LEU A 72 -16.51 -30.98 3.57
CA LEU A 72 -15.78 -31.32 2.36
C LEU A 72 -16.68 -32.08 1.38
N THR A 73 -16.54 -31.77 0.09
CA THR A 73 -17.10 -32.55 -1.02
C THR A 73 -15.98 -32.83 -2.01
N GLY A 74 -15.62 -34.11 -2.20
CA GLY A 74 -14.59 -34.53 -3.14
C GLY A 74 -15.03 -34.39 -4.61
N PRO A 75 -14.08 -34.50 -5.57
CA PRO A 75 -14.37 -34.39 -7.00
C PRO A 75 -15.31 -35.51 -7.51
N ASP A 76 -15.39 -36.63 -6.80
CA ASP A 76 -16.30 -37.76 -7.05
C ASP A 76 -17.67 -37.61 -6.36
N GLY A 77 -17.90 -36.50 -5.66
CA GLY A 77 -19.12 -36.23 -4.88
C GLY A 77 -19.15 -36.85 -3.48
N SER A 78 -18.07 -37.52 -3.05
CA SER A 78 -17.93 -38.01 -1.67
C SER A 78 -17.96 -36.85 -0.66
N LYS A 79 -18.57 -37.05 0.52
CA LYS A 79 -18.69 -36.01 1.56
C LYS A 79 -17.97 -36.42 2.83
N ALA A 80 -17.28 -35.48 3.46
CA ALA A 80 -16.60 -35.68 4.74
C ALA A 80 -16.66 -34.40 5.59
N THR A 81 -16.47 -34.53 6.89
CA THR A 81 -16.38 -33.38 7.81
C THR A 81 -15.12 -33.49 8.64
N ARG A 82 -14.40 -32.37 8.81
CA ARG A 82 -13.22 -32.24 9.67
C ARG A 82 -13.43 -31.16 10.71
N THR A 83 -12.85 -31.32 11.89
CA THR A 83 -12.90 -30.31 12.96
C THR A 83 -11.49 -29.99 13.46
N ALA A 84 -11.25 -28.71 13.76
CA ALA A 84 -10.00 -28.24 14.35
C ALA A 84 -10.29 -27.04 15.27
N THR A 85 -9.50 -26.89 16.32
CA THR A 85 -9.63 -25.78 17.28
C THR A 85 -8.65 -24.67 16.93
N THR A 86 -9.08 -23.41 17.05
CA THR A 86 -8.21 -22.25 16.78
C THR A 86 -7.13 -22.05 17.84
N ASP A 87 -5.92 -21.72 17.40
CA ASP A 87 -4.77 -21.39 18.25
C ASP A 87 -4.83 -19.98 18.91
N ALA A 88 -3.72 -19.57 19.54
CA ALA A 88 -3.58 -18.26 20.20
C ALA A 88 -3.69 -17.05 19.25
N GLN A 89 -3.58 -17.27 17.94
CA GLN A 89 -3.74 -16.28 16.88
C GLN A 89 -5.12 -16.37 16.21
N GLY A 90 -6.01 -17.22 16.74
CA GLY A 90 -7.35 -17.47 16.24
C GLY A 90 -7.37 -18.32 14.98
N ARG A 91 -6.35 -19.16 14.72
CA ARG A 91 -6.23 -19.94 13.48
C ARG A 91 -6.46 -21.42 13.70
N ALA A 92 -7.31 -22.02 12.88
CA ALA A 92 -7.48 -23.47 12.75
C ALA A 92 -6.91 -23.92 11.41
N SER A 93 -6.04 -24.93 11.41
CA SER A 93 -5.39 -25.47 10.20
C SER A 93 -5.86 -26.88 9.89
N PHE A 94 -6.04 -27.16 8.61
CA PHE A 94 -6.43 -28.46 8.06
C PHE A 94 -5.46 -28.82 6.94
N ASP A 95 -4.45 -29.66 7.24
CA ASP A 95 -3.33 -29.92 6.32
C ASP A 95 -3.46 -31.26 5.56
N ASP A 96 -4.42 -32.11 5.94
CA ASP A 96 -4.62 -33.47 5.41
C ASP A 96 -5.81 -33.57 4.43
N LEU A 97 -5.97 -32.61 3.51
CA LEU A 97 -7.11 -32.58 2.57
C LEU A 97 -6.75 -33.01 1.13
N GLN A 98 -5.57 -33.60 0.92
CA GLN A 98 -5.08 -34.06 -0.38
C GLN A 98 -6.08 -34.96 -1.13
N ALA A 99 -6.81 -35.83 -0.42
CA ALA A 99 -7.83 -36.71 -1.02
C ALA A 99 -9.06 -35.97 -1.57
N PHE A 100 -9.23 -34.69 -1.24
CA PHE A 100 -10.38 -33.86 -1.63
C PHE A 100 -9.98 -32.72 -2.60
N VAL A 101 -8.72 -32.68 -3.06
CA VAL A 101 -8.24 -31.73 -4.07
C VAL A 101 -9.05 -31.85 -5.37
N GLY A 102 -9.43 -30.72 -5.96
CA GLY A 102 -10.39 -30.63 -7.07
C GLY A 102 -11.86 -30.70 -6.63
N GLY A 103 -12.11 -30.84 -5.33
CA GLY A 103 -13.42 -30.72 -4.70
C GLY A 103 -13.66 -29.35 -4.06
N SER A 104 -14.70 -29.25 -3.23
CA SER A 104 -15.09 -28.01 -2.55
C SER A 104 -15.15 -28.17 -1.03
N ALA A 105 -14.90 -27.11 -0.29
CA ALA A 105 -15.00 -27.04 1.15
C ALA A 105 -15.85 -25.84 1.63
N ILE A 106 -16.52 -25.98 2.78
CA ILE A 106 -17.21 -24.89 3.48
C ILE A 106 -16.79 -24.90 4.94
N ALA A 107 -16.21 -23.79 5.41
CA ALA A 107 -15.82 -23.61 6.81
C ALA A 107 -16.98 -23.04 7.62
N LYS A 108 -17.18 -23.58 8.83
CA LYS A 108 -18.22 -23.20 9.78
C LYS A 108 -17.61 -23.04 11.17
N ALA A 109 -18.03 -22.01 11.89
CA ALA A 109 -17.69 -21.81 13.30
C ALA A 109 -18.88 -21.20 14.03
N THR A 110 -18.96 -21.39 15.34
CA THR A 110 -19.98 -20.72 16.18
C THR A 110 -19.29 -19.82 17.19
N ARG A 111 -19.66 -18.54 17.24
CA ARG A 111 -19.18 -17.57 18.23
C ARG A 111 -20.32 -16.70 18.72
N GLY A 112 -20.43 -16.54 20.04
CA GLY A 112 -21.46 -15.68 20.65
C GLY A 112 -22.92 -16.08 20.35
N GLY A 113 -23.18 -17.32 19.92
CA GLY A 113 -24.50 -17.78 19.46
C GLY A 113 -24.78 -17.50 17.98
N THR A 114 -23.85 -16.86 17.26
CA THR A 114 -23.93 -16.62 15.81
C THR A 114 -23.16 -17.69 15.04
N ALA A 115 -23.80 -18.30 14.05
CA ALA A 115 -23.14 -19.21 13.11
C ALA A 115 -22.40 -18.40 12.04
N LEU A 116 -21.10 -18.64 11.90
CA LEU A 116 -20.23 -18.07 10.89
C LEU A 116 -19.99 -19.11 9.81
N VAL A 117 -20.22 -18.76 8.55
CA VAL A 117 -20.11 -19.68 7.42
C VAL A 117 -19.33 -19.01 6.29
N SER A 118 -18.38 -19.73 5.69
CA SER A 118 -17.67 -19.26 4.51
C SER A 118 -18.49 -19.43 3.22
N GLN A 119 -18.06 -18.76 2.16
CA GLN A 119 -18.40 -19.18 0.80
C GLN A 119 -17.81 -20.57 0.52
N SER A 120 -18.33 -21.24 -0.51
CA SER A 120 -17.73 -22.48 -1.02
C SER A 120 -16.34 -22.17 -1.56
N MET A 121 -15.34 -22.95 -1.17
CA MET A 121 -13.97 -22.79 -1.61
C MET A 121 -13.47 -24.04 -2.32
N GLU A 122 -12.81 -23.87 -3.45
CA GLU A 122 -12.17 -24.98 -4.15
C GLU A 122 -10.88 -25.39 -3.42
N LEU A 123 -10.64 -26.70 -3.34
CA LEU A 123 -9.39 -27.25 -2.82
C LEU A 123 -8.38 -27.35 -3.96
N LEU A 124 -7.45 -26.41 -4.00
CA LEU A 124 -6.49 -26.27 -5.08
C LEU A 124 -5.35 -27.28 -4.96
N ALA A 125 -4.92 -27.80 -6.12
CA ALA A 125 -3.80 -28.74 -6.22
C ALA A 125 -2.42 -28.06 -6.12
N GLU A 126 -2.37 -26.73 -6.23
CA GLU A 126 -1.12 -25.95 -6.36
C GLU A 126 -0.88 -24.99 -5.20
N ALA A 127 -1.91 -24.70 -4.38
CA ALA A 127 -1.84 -23.78 -3.25
C ALA A 127 -2.84 -24.17 -2.16
N GLY A 128 -2.59 -23.75 -0.92
CA GLY A 128 -3.60 -23.83 0.13
C GLY A 128 -4.60 -22.67 0.05
N THR A 129 -5.71 -22.79 0.79
CA THR A 129 -6.76 -21.77 0.84
C THR A 129 -6.86 -21.19 2.24
N ARG A 130 -6.84 -19.86 2.35
CA ARG A 130 -7.09 -19.14 3.60
C ARG A 130 -8.48 -18.51 3.60
N VAL A 131 -9.16 -18.55 4.73
CA VAL A 131 -10.45 -17.89 4.92
C VAL A 131 -10.52 -17.26 6.31
N MET A 132 -11.20 -16.12 6.41
CA MET A 132 -11.42 -15.42 7.67
C MET A 132 -12.90 -15.49 8.05
N LEU A 133 -13.22 -15.73 9.31
CA LEU A 133 -14.59 -15.71 9.84
C LEU A 133 -14.65 -14.73 11.02
N VAL A 134 -15.49 -13.69 10.91
CA VAL A 134 -15.56 -12.61 11.91
C VAL A 134 -16.92 -12.62 12.60
N GLY A 135 -16.92 -12.82 13.92
CA GLY A 135 -18.11 -12.77 14.78
C GLY A 135 -18.32 -11.42 15.48
N GLU A 136 -19.49 -11.25 16.12
CA GLU A 136 -19.76 -10.07 16.95
C GLU A 136 -19.06 -10.20 18.30
N GLY A 137 -18.06 -9.35 18.56
CA GLY A 137 -17.38 -9.28 19.86
C GLY A 137 -18.27 -8.68 20.96
N ALA A 138 -18.05 -9.09 22.21
CA ALA A 138 -18.69 -8.51 23.40
C ALA A 138 -18.30 -7.03 23.56
N ALA A 139 -19.26 -6.13 23.33
CA ALA A 139 -19.03 -4.69 23.27
C ALA A 139 -18.66 -4.04 24.63
N LYS A 140 -17.65 -3.15 24.62
CA LYS A 140 -17.59 -2.01 25.56
C LYS A 140 -18.24 -0.80 24.90
N ALA A 141 -19.30 -0.31 25.51
CA ALA A 141 -20.16 0.78 25.03
C ALA A 141 -19.50 2.16 25.12
N GLY A 142 -19.71 2.99 24.10
CA GLY A 142 -19.34 4.41 24.07
C GLY A 142 -19.76 5.15 22.80
N ALA A 143 -21.05 5.47 22.69
CA ALA A 143 -21.68 6.58 21.93
C ALA A 143 -21.32 6.84 20.44
N GLY A 144 -22.11 6.24 19.54
CA GLY A 144 -23.10 6.96 18.73
C GLY A 144 -22.63 7.98 17.67
N GLY A 145 -22.44 7.51 16.44
CA GLY A 145 -22.54 8.31 15.22
C GLY A 145 -22.84 7.40 14.03
N ALA A 146 -24.11 7.30 13.65
CA ALA A 146 -24.55 6.49 12.51
C ALA A 146 -24.08 7.12 11.19
N GLN A 147 -23.27 6.39 10.43
CA GLN A 147 -23.11 6.57 8.99
C GLN A 147 -23.10 5.17 8.34
N GLY A 148 -24.11 4.90 7.52
CA GLY A 148 -24.25 3.65 6.77
C GLY A 148 -23.15 3.50 5.74
N GLY A 149 -22.35 2.44 5.88
CA GLY A 149 -21.37 2.02 4.89
C GLY A 149 -22.06 1.40 3.68
N ALA A 150 -21.82 2.00 2.52
CA ALA A 150 -22.21 1.46 1.23
C ALA A 150 -21.47 0.12 0.95
N PRO A 151 -22.10 -0.84 0.23
CA PRO A 151 -21.44 -2.06 -0.22
C PRO A 151 -20.30 -1.74 -1.22
N PRO A 152 -19.26 -2.61 -1.29
CA PRO A 152 -18.06 -2.37 -2.09
C PRO A 152 -18.37 -2.26 -3.59
N ARG A 153 -17.79 -1.25 -4.25
CA ARG A 153 -17.85 -1.07 -5.70
C ARG A 153 -16.71 -1.80 -6.41
N HIS A 154 -17.04 -2.31 -7.59
CA HIS A 154 -16.13 -2.80 -8.63
C HIS A 154 -14.91 -1.90 -8.84
N GLY A 155 -13.71 -2.50 -8.91
CA GLY A 155 -12.48 -1.79 -9.29
C GLY A 155 -11.15 -2.34 -8.73
N GLU A 156 -11.02 -3.63 -8.40
CA GLU A 156 -9.73 -4.24 -8.07
C GLU A 156 -9.22 -5.10 -9.25
N ALA A 157 -7.90 -5.26 -9.35
CA ALA A 157 -7.15 -5.65 -10.55
C ALA A 157 -7.56 -6.99 -11.19
N GLY A 158 -8.48 -6.87 -12.13
CA GLY A 158 -8.65 -7.63 -13.35
C GLY A 158 -9.45 -6.70 -14.26
N GLY A 159 -9.02 -6.43 -15.50
CA GLY A 159 -9.85 -5.65 -16.42
C GLY A 159 -11.26 -6.25 -16.50
N PRO A 160 -12.29 -5.52 -16.97
CA PRO A 160 -13.63 -6.10 -17.10
C PRO A 160 -13.47 -7.42 -17.84
N GLU A 161 -13.82 -8.51 -17.17
CA GLU A 161 -14.01 -9.79 -17.85
C GLU A 161 -14.98 -9.45 -18.97
N VAL A 162 -14.47 -9.39 -20.20
CA VAL A 162 -15.30 -9.05 -21.35
C VAL A 162 -16.37 -10.13 -21.34
N PRO A 163 -17.64 -9.78 -21.10
CA PRO A 163 -18.64 -10.78 -20.77
C PRO A 163 -18.71 -11.76 -21.95
N MET A 164 -18.38 -13.02 -21.67
CA MET A 164 -18.41 -14.05 -22.70
C MET A 164 -19.84 -14.15 -23.24
N PRO A 165 -20.03 -14.13 -24.57
CA PRO A 165 -21.35 -14.32 -25.15
C PRO A 165 -22.01 -15.59 -24.60
N GLY A 166 -23.25 -15.48 -24.14
CA GLY A 166 -24.02 -16.59 -23.58
C GLY A 166 -23.87 -16.81 -22.08
N THR A 167 -23.04 -16.05 -21.36
CA THR A 167 -22.96 -16.12 -19.88
C THR A 167 -23.72 -14.96 -19.24
N ALA A 168 -24.54 -15.26 -18.22
CA ALA A 168 -25.27 -14.26 -17.46
C ALA A 168 -24.41 -13.66 -16.36
N PHE A 169 -24.47 -12.34 -16.16
CA PHE A 169 -23.75 -11.63 -15.12
C PHE A 169 -24.62 -10.56 -14.45
N PRO A 170 -24.36 -10.20 -13.18
CA PRO A 170 -25.06 -9.10 -12.51
C PRO A 170 -24.79 -7.76 -13.20
N LEU A 171 -25.82 -6.94 -13.38
CA LEU A 171 -25.71 -5.61 -13.99
C LEU A 171 -26.10 -4.51 -12.99
N GLU A 172 -25.09 -3.85 -12.42
CA GLU A 172 -25.30 -2.74 -11.49
C GLU A 172 -26.10 -1.60 -12.15
N GLY A 173 -27.09 -1.08 -11.42
CA GLY A 173 -28.04 -0.07 -11.93
C GLY A 173 -29.29 -0.63 -12.60
N THR A 174 -29.40 -1.96 -12.78
CA THR A 174 -30.62 -2.63 -13.23
C THR A 174 -31.43 -3.15 -12.02
N PRO A 175 -32.74 -2.86 -11.93
CA PRO A 175 -33.58 -3.34 -10.83
C PRO A 175 -33.58 -4.86 -10.67
N ALA A 176 -33.67 -5.34 -9.43
CA ALA A 176 -33.83 -6.76 -9.14
C ALA A 176 -35.08 -7.33 -9.85
N GLY A 177 -34.94 -8.50 -10.47
CA GLY A 177 -36.02 -9.12 -11.26
C GLY A 177 -36.17 -8.59 -12.68
N GLU A 178 -35.23 -7.75 -13.15
CA GLU A 178 -35.06 -7.41 -14.56
C GLU A 178 -33.85 -8.13 -15.17
N LEU A 179 -34.03 -8.61 -16.40
CA LEU A 179 -33.01 -9.21 -17.24
C LEU A 179 -32.84 -8.38 -18.51
N VAL A 180 -31.60 -7.99 -18.79
CA VAL A 180 -31.21 -7.28 -20.00
C VAL A 180 -30.46 -8.22 -20.93
N VAL A 181 -30.93 -8.39 -22.16
CA VAL A 181 -30.25 -9.18 -23.20
C VAL A 181 -29.69 -8.25 -24.26
N GLY A 182 -28.36 -8.21 -24.37
CA GLY A 182 -27.67 -7.53 -25.46
C GLY A 182 -27.54 -8.43 -26.68
N THR A 183 -27.73 -7.89 -27.87
CA THR A 183 -27.55 -8.55 -29.16
C THR A 183 -26.49 -7.81 -29.95
N PHE A 184 -25.45 -8.53 -30.38
CA PHE A 184 -24.23 -7.89 -30.89
C PHE A 184 -23.63 -8.64 -32.09
N ASP A 185 -23.04 -7.88 -33.01
CA ASP A 185 -22.22 -8.39 -34.11
C ASP A 185 -20.75 -8.20 -33.72
N LEU A 186 -20.08 -9.29 -33.33
CA LEU A 186 -18.67 -9.22 -32.92
C LEU A 186 -17.75 -8.89 -34.09
N ASP A 187 -18.08 -9.38 -35.28
CA ASP A 187 -17.28 -9.15 -36.50
C ASP A 187 -17.39 -7.67 -36.92
N ALA A 188 -18.59 -7.10 -36.88
CA ALA A 188 -18.82 -5.70 -37.25
C ALA A 188 -18.62 -4.70 -36.08
N ARG A 189 -18.39 -5.20 -34.86
CA ARG A 189 -18.32 -4.43 -33.60
C ARG A 189 -19.52 -3.49 -33.40
N LYS A 190 -20.72 -3.96 -33.73
CA LYS A 190 -21.95 -3.15 -33.70
C LYS A 190 -23.09 -3.86 -32.97
N PRO A 191 -23.92 -3.12 -32.22
CA PRO A 191 -25.16 -3.67 -31.69
C PRO A 191 -26.13 -4.04 -32.81
N LEU A 192 -26.95 -5.06 -32.57
CA LEU A 192 -27.93 -5.57 -33.53
C LEU A 192 -29.36 -5.29 -33.08
N GLY A 193 -30.00 -4.28 -33.66
CA GLY A 193 -31.43 -4.05 -33.44
C GLY A 193 -32.33 -5.00 -34.23
N ASN A 194 -33.61 -5.06 -33.82
CA ASN A 194 -34.65 -5.88 -34.45
C ASN A 194 -34.40 -7.39 -34.43
N VAL A 195 -33.68 -7.89 -33.41
CA VAL A 195 -33.46 -9.33 -33.19
C VAL A 195 -34.50 -9.84 -32.20
N GLU A 196 -35.25 -10.89 -32.56
CA GLU A 196 -36.17 -11.56 -31.63
C GLU A 196 -35.38 -12.42 -30.63
N VAL A 197 -35.48 -12.06 -29.35
CA VAL A 197 -34.91 -12.79 -28.22
C VAL A 197 -36.05 -13.55 -27.52
N THR A 198 -35.87 -14.85 -27.32
CA THR A 198 -36.75 -15.72 -26.55
C THR A 198 -36.08 -16.08 -25.22
N LEU A 199 -36.72 -15.72 -24.12
CA LEU A 199 -36.40 -16.19 -22.78
C LEU A 199 -37.18 -17.47 -22.49
N GLU A 200 -36.48 -18.54 -22.11
CA GLU A 200 -37.04 -19.80 -21.62
C GLU A 200 -36.90 -19.85 -20.10
N ILE A 201 -38.01 -20.16 -19.42
CA ILE A 201 -38.10 -20.26 -17.98
C ILE A 201 -38.56 -21.67 -17.62
N THR A 202 -37.67 -22.45 -17.01
CA THR A 202 -37.91 -23.81 -16.54
C THR A 202 -38.23 -23.78 -15.05
N LEU A 203 -39.46 -24.15 -14.70
CA LEU A 203 -39.93 -24.25 -13.32
C LEU A 203 -39.48 -25.59 -12.69
N SER A 204 -39.59 -25.71 -11.37
CA SER A 204 -39.17 -26.91 -10.63
C SER A 204 -40.00 -28.17 -10.92
N ASP A 205 -41.19 -28.03 -11.49
CA ASP A 205 -42.01 -29.13 -12.03
C ASP A 205 -41.54 -29.61 -13.42
N GLY A 206 -40.48 -29.00 -13.96
CA GLY A 206 -39.95 -29.28 -15.30
C GLY A 206 -40.71 -28.59 -16.43
N LYS A 207 -41.76 -27.81 -16.14
CA LYS A 207 -42.52 -27.07 -17.15
C LYS A 207 -41.70 -25.89 -17.67
N VAL A 208 -41.59 -25.80 -18.99
CA VAL A 208 -40.91 -24.68 -19.68
C VAL A 208 -41.95 -23.69 -20.19
N THR A 209 -41.79 -22.42 -19.82
CA THR A 209 -42.56 -21.30 -20.38
C THR A 209 -41.63 -20.35 -21.13
N THR A 210 -42.14 -19.66 -22.15
CA THR A 210 -41.33 -18.75 -22.97
C THR A 210 -41.88 -17.32 -22.92
N ARG A 211 -40.98 -16.34 -22.94
CA ARG A 211 -41.27 -14.91 -23.13
C ARG A 211 -40.44 -14.40 -24.30
N LYS A 212 -40.99 -13.50 -25.12
CA LYS A 212 -40.29 -12.94 -26.28
C LYS A 212 -40.16 -11.42 -26.15
N ALA A 213 -39.02 -10.89 -26.59
CA ALA A 213 -38.76 -9.46 -26.70
C ALA A 213 -37.93 -9.20 -27.96
N THR A 214 -38.11 -8.05 -28.60
CA THR A 214 -37.31 -7.63 -29.75
C THR A 214 -36.26 -6.61 -29.31
N SER A 215 -35.02 -6.74 -29.77
CA SER A 215 -33.96 -5.79 -29.43
C SER A 215 -34.18 -4.40 -30.07
N ASP A 216 -33.86 -3.35 -29.33
CA ASP A 216 -33.92 -1.95 -29.79
C ASP A 216 -32.73 -1.57 -30.69
N GLU A 217 -32.65 -0.32 -31.15
CA GLU A 217 -31.55 0.18 -32.00
C GLU A 217 -30.16 0.07 -31.37
N ARG A 218 -30.08 -0.08 -30.04
CA ARG A 218 -28.83 -0.32 -29.29
C ARG A 218 -28.59 -1.81 -29.03
N GLY A 219 -29.37 -2.69 -29.65
CA GLY A 219 -29.28 -4.13 -29.52
C GLY A 219 -29.76 -4.65 -28.17
N LYS A 220 -30.55 -3.88 -27.42
CA LYS A 220 -31.03 -4.24 -26.08
C LYS A 220 -32.45 -4.80 -26.13
N ALA A 221 -32.67 -5.97 -25.55
CA ALA A 221 -33.99 -6.52 -25.22
C ALA A 221 -34.12 -6.65 -23.69
N SER A 222 -35.28 -6.37 -23.12
CA SER A 222 -35.49 -6.42 -21.66
C SER A 222 -36.64 -7.34 -21.28
N PHE A 223 -36.48 -8.05 -20.17
CA PHE A 223 -37.52 -8.85 -19.52
C PHE A 223 -37.64 -8.43 -18.07
N SER A 224 -38.86 -8.28 -17.55
CA SER A 224 -39.13 -7.92 -16.16
C SER A 224 -39.98 -8.99 -15.47
N LYS A 225 -40.20 -8.83 -14.16
CA LYS A 225 -40.99 -9.76 -13.32
C LYS A 225 -40.41 -11.17 -13.34
N LEU A 226 -39.13 -11.27 -12.99
CA LEU A 226 -38.36 -12.53 -12.92
C LEU A 226 -37.97 -12.89 -11.47
N LEU A 227 -38.73 -12.39 -10.48
CA LEU A 227 -38.58 -12.71 -9.06
C LEU A 227 -39.96 -12.98 -8.43
N PRO A 228 -40.03 -13.56 -7.21
CA PRO A 228 -41.29 -13.75 -6.50
C PRO A 228 -42.02 -12.41 -6.26
N PRO A 229 -43.37 -12.37 -6.31
CA PRO A 229 -44.29 -13.49 -6.49
C PRO A 229 -44.49 -13.94 -7.95
N ASP A 230 -43.94 -13.23 -8.92
CA ASP A 230 -44.21 -13.44 -10.35
C ASP A 230 -43.45 -14.64 -10.95
N LEU A 231 -42.33 -15.03 -10.34
CA LEU A 231 -41.55 -16.20 -10.71
C LEU A 231 -41.00 -16.92 -9.48
N ALA A 232 -41.04 -18.25 -9.47
CA ALA A 232 -40.53 -19.06 -8.37
C ALA A 232 -39.00 -18.87 -8.21
N ALA A 233 -38.52 -18.84 -6.96
CA ALA A 233 -37.11 -18.55 -6.63
C ALA A 233 -36.12 -19.61 -7.13
N ASP A 234 -36.61 -20.80 -7.46
CA ASP A 234 -35.85 -21.96 -7.97
C ASP A 234 -35.93 -22.12 -9.49
N ALA A 235 -36.60 -21.20 -10.19
CA ALA A 235 -36.72 -21.25 -11.65
C ALA A 235 -35.36 -21.06 -12.34
N LYS A 236 -35.10 -21.88 -13.37
CA LYS A 236 -33.90 -21.76 -14.22
C LYS A 236 -34.24 -21.04 -15.52
N LEU A 237 -33.42 -20.07 -15.90
CA LEU A 237 -33.62 -19.21 -17.06
C LEU A 237 -32.55 -19.52 -18.11
N SER A 238 -32.92 -19.48 -19.39
CA SER A 238 -31.97 -19.43 -20.51
C SER A 238 -32.53 -18.56 -21.62
N VAL A 239 -31.69 -17.83 -22.34
CA VAL A 239 -32.12 -16.97 -23.46
C VAL A 239 -31.58 -17.50 -24.77
N ARG A 240 -32.37 -17.36 -25.84
CA ARG A 240 -31.98 -17.72 -27.20
C ARG A 240 -32.43 -16.68 -28.22
N ALA A 241 -31.69 -16.52 -29.29
CA ALA A 241 -32.02 -15.60 -30.36
C ALA A 241 -31.54 -16.14 -31.71
N SER A 242 -32.36 -15.94 -32.75
CA SER A 242 -31.96 -16.17 -34.13
C SER A 242 -31.33 -14.90 -34.68
N ILE A 243 -30.00 -14.82 -34.64
CA ILE A 243 -29.27 -13.63 -35.08
C ILE A 243 -28.97 -13.72 -36.59
N PRO A 244 -29.39 -12.73 -37.41
CA PRO A 244 -29.15 -12.75 -38.85
C PRO A 244 -27.65 -12.84 -39.20
N GLY A 245 -27.26 -13.94 -39.85
CA GLY A 245 -25.86 -14.21 -40.24
C GLY A 245 -25.04 -15.01 -39.23
N ALA A 246 -25.61 -15.47 -38.12
CA ALA A 246 -24.98 -16.44 -37.22
C ALA A 246 -25.12 -17.88 -37.72
N GLN A 247 -24.17 -18.76 -37.40
CA GLN A 247 -24.36 -20.21 -37.56
C GLN A 247 -25.21 -20.75 -36.41
N GLY A 248 -26.49 -21.03 -36.69
CA GLY A 248 -27.43 -21.58 -35.72
C GLY A 248 -28.02 -20.55 -34.75
N GLU A 249 -28.95 -21.02 -33.90
CA GLU A 249 -29.59 -20.22 -32.85
C GLU A 249 -28.60 -19.99 -31.71
N GLN A 250 -28.38 -18.72 -31.34
CA GLN A 250 -27.46 -18.36 -30.26
C GLN A 250 -28.18 -18.53 -28.94
N ARG A 251 -27.55 -19.23 -27.99
CA ARG A 251 -28.17 -19.59 -26.70
C ARG A 251 -27.22 -19.32 -25.53
N SER A 252 -27.78 -18.87 -24.41
CA SER A 252 -27.06 -18.74 -23.14
C SER A 252 -26.93 -20.07 -22.40
N ALA A 253 -25.99 -20.15 -21.46
CA ALA A 253 -26.05 -21.12 -20.38
C ALA A 253 -27.33 -20.92 -19.55
N SER A 254 -27.72 -21.94 -18.79
CA SER A 254 -28.81 -21.83 -17.82
C SER A 254 -28.33 -21.07 -16.58
N PHE A 255 -29.12 -20.13 -16.09
CA PHE A 255 -28.79 -19.30 -14.92
C PHE A 255 -30.01 -19.05 -14.03
N ALA A 256 -29.78 -18.52 -12.82
CA ALA A 256 -30.80 -18.04 -11.91
C ALA A 256 -30.70 -16.52 -11.76
N MET A 257 -31.81 -15.87 -11.39
CA MET A 257 -31.81 -14.43 -11.11
C MET A 257 -31.16 -14.14 -9.76
N ASP A 258 -30.37 -13.07 -9.69
CA ASP A 258 -29.93 -12.54 -8.41
C ASP A 258 -31.11 -11.82 -7.70
N PRO A 259 -31.35 -12.08 -6.40
CA PRO A 259 -32.47 -11.48 -5.68
C PRO A 259 -32.27 -10.00 -5.34
N LYS A 260 -31.05 -9.46 -5.49
CA LYS A 260 -30.66 -8.11 -5.07
C LYS A 260 -30.40 -7.16 -6.24
N VAL A 261 -30.02 -7.69 -7.41
CA VAL A 261 -29.68 -6.90 -8.61
C VAL A 261 -30.23 -7.51 -9.88
N GLY A 262 -30.45 -6.68 -10.90
CA GLY A 262 -30.81 -7.17 -12.23
C GLY A 262 -29.65 -7.90 -12.91
N MET A 263 -29.97 -8.74 -13.88
CA MET A 263 -29.01 -9.56 -14.61
C MET A 263 -28.87 -9.10 -16.06
N ALA A 264 -27.73 -9.39 -16.68
CA ALA A 264 -27.51 -9.19 -18.10
C ALA A 264 -26.90 -10.41 -18.78
N VAL A 265 -27.22 -10.59 -20.06
CA VAL A 265 -26.66 -11.63 -20.95
C VAL A 265 -26.37 -11.00 -22.31
N VAL A 266 -25.25 -11.35 -22.94
CA VAL A 266 -24.98 -10.94 -24.34
C VAL A 266 -25.09 -12.14 -25.26
N LEU A 267 -25.92 -12.06 -26.30
CA LEU A 267 -25.99 -13.01 -27.41
C LEU A 267 -25.33 -12.36 -28.63
N ALA A 268 -24.37 -13.03 -29.25
CA ALA A 268 -23.63 -12.45 -30.36
C ALA A 268 -23.49 -13.40 -31.53
N LYS A 269 -23.39 -12.84 -32.74
CA LYS A 269 -22.90 -13.58 -33.92
C LYS A 269 -21.42 -13.30 -34.14
N GLY A 270 -20.75 -14.28 -34.74
CA GLY A 270 -19.29 -14.33 -34.80
C GLY A 270 -18.75 -15.08 -33.59
N GLN A 271 -17.64 -15.80 -33.78
CA GLN A 271 -16.85 -16.26 -32.65
C GLN A 271 -16.11 -15.03 -32.10
N PHE A 272 -15.78 -15.01 -30.81
CA PHE A 272 -14.50 -14.43 -30.45
C PHE A 272 -13.44 -15.23 -31.21
N LYS A 273 -13.18 -14.87 -32.48
CA LYS A 273 -11.80 -14.83 -32.90
C LYS A 273 -11.24 -13.72 -32.04
N ALA A 274 -10.69 -14.09 -30.89
CA ALA A 274 -9.51 -13.41 -30.38
C ALA A 274 -8.68 -13.17 -31.65
N ALA A 275 -8.68 -11.94 -32.16
CA ALA A 275 -8.09 -11.60 -33.44
C ALA A 275 -6.74 -12.22 -33.39
N ALA A 276 -6.52 -13.32 -34.17
CA ALA A 276 -5.67 -14.43 -33.76
C ALA A 276 -4.76 -13.93 -32.68
N ALA A 277 -5.12 -14.21 -31.42
CA ALA A 277 -4.05 -14.33 -30.48
C ALA A 277 -3.18 -15.40 -31.18
N GLU A 278 -2.20 -14.95 -32.01
CA GLU A 278 -0.82 -15.21 -31.69
C GLU A 278 -0.87 -15.30 -30.20
N ALA A 279 -0.90 -16.55 -29.71
CA ALA A 279 -0.79 -16.80 -28.30
C ALA A 279 0.37 -15.90 -27.92
N GLY A 280 0.08 -14.73 -27.34
CA GLY A 280 1.09 -13.87 -26.80
C GLY A 280 1.79 -14.85 -25.88
N PRO A 281 3.06 -15.17 -26.19
CA PRO A 281 3.66 -16.46 -25.86
C PRO A 281 3.20 -16.81 -24.46
N GLN A 282 2.46 -17.92 -24.29
CA GLN A 282 2.05 -18.36 -22.95
C GLN A 282 3.31 -18.26 -22.11
N GLY A 283 3.33 -17.29 -21.20
CA GLY A 283 4.54 -16.93 -20.50
C GLY A 283 5.10 -18.21 -19.87
N PRO A 284 6.43 -18.37 -19.83
CA PRO A 284 7.02 -19.56 -19.26
C PRO A 284 6.41 -19.86 -17.89
N ALA A 285 6.14 -21.14 -17.60
CA ALA A 285 5.47 -21.54 -16.37
C ALA A 285 6.17 -20.93 -15.14
N GLN A 286 5.38 -20.39 -14.21
CA GLN A 286 5.89 -19.78 -13.00
C GLN A 286 6.65 -20.84 -12.19
N LEU A 287 7.90 -20.55 -11.86
CA LEU A 287 8.68 -21.45 -11.01
C LEU A 287 8.28 -21.26 -9.55
N PRO A 288 8.26 -22.33 -8.75
CA PRO A 288 8.05 -22.22 -7.31
C PRO A 288 9.22 -21.46 -6.69
N GLY A 289 8.92 -20.60 -5.70
CA GLY A 289 9.94 -19.92 -4.93
C GLY A 289 10.80 -20.88 -4.08
N PRO A 290 11.81 -20.34 -3.38
CA PRO A 290 12.60 -21.11 -2.43
C PRO A 290 11.73 -21.82 -1.38
N ARG A 291 11.93 -23.12 -1.18
CA ARG A 291 11.10 -23.93 -0.26
C ARG A 291 11.90 -25.01 0.45
N VAL A 292 11.50 -25.32 1.67
CA VAL A 292 12.08 -26.43 2.44
C VAL A 292 11.61 -27.76 1.87
N VAL A 293 12.54 -28.68 1.66
CA VAL A 293 12.30 -30.04 1.17
C VAL A 293 12.83 -31.02 2.22
N PRO A 294 11.95 -31.70 2.98
CA PRO A 294 12.36 -32.60 4.07
C PRO A 294 13.22 -33.78 3.62
N THR A 295 13.11 -34.18 2.35
CA THR A 295 13.89 -35.29 1.78
C THR A 295 15.30 -34.87 1.37
N LEU A 296 15.60 -33.57 1.29
CA LEU A 296 16.96 -33.08 1.09
C LEU A 296 17.71 -33.07 2.42
N PRO A 297 19.00 -33.43 2.44
CA PRO A 297 19.80 -33.35 3.66
C PRO A 297 19.82 -31.94 4.23
N GLN A 298 19.77 -31.85 5.56
CA GLN A 298 19.88 -30.59 6.27
C GLN A 298 21.16 -29.85 5.87
N GLY A 299 21.08 -28.51 5.72
CA GLY A 299 22.23 -27.71 5.29
C GLY A 299 22.59 -27.89 3.81
N THR A 300 21.70 -28.47 3.01
CA THR A 300 21.87 -28.56 1.56
C THR A 300 20.91 -27.60 0.87
N VAL A 301 21.43 -26.79 -0.05
CA VAL A 301 20.64 -25.98 -0.97
C VAL A 301 20.73 -26.61 -2.36
N ARG A 302 19.61 -27.08 -2.88
CA ARG A 302 19.50 -27.60 -4.24
C ARG A 302 19.00 -26.50 -5.17
N VAL A 303 19.89 -25.97 -6.00
CA VAL A 303 19.56 -24.95 -7.00
C VAL A 303 19.34 -25.63 -8.35
N ARG A 304 18.14 -25.49 -8.92
CA ARG A 304 17.84 -25.91 -10.30
C ARG A 304 17.76 -24.68 -11.20
N LEU A 305 18.55 -24.71 -12.28
CA LEU A 305 18.52 -23.69 -13.33
C LEU A 305 17.86 -24.24 -14.59
N VAL A 306 16.88 -23.49 -15.09
CA VAL A 306 16.27 -23.74 -16.40
C VAL A 306 16.33 -22.47 -17.25
N ASP A 307 16.31 -22.64 -18.57
CA ASP A 307 16.27 -21.52 -19.50
C ASP A 307 14.83 -21.05 -19.81
N GLY A 308 14.69 -20.09 -20.73
CA GLY A 308 13.39 -19.58 -21.20
C GLY A 308 12.47 -20.65 -21.81
N HIS A 309 12.99 -21.82 -22.19
CA HIS A 309 12.27 -22.93 -22.79
C HIS A 309 12.10 -24.12 -21.82
N ASP A 310 12.34 -23.91 -20.52
CA ASP A 310 12.31 -24.95 -19.49
C ASP A 310 13.40 -26.03 -19.65
N ALA A 311 14.40 -25.81 -20.50
CA ALA A 311 15.50 -26.73 -20.65
C ALA A 311 16.51 -26.56 -19.49
N PRO A 312 17.07 -27.65 -18.95
CA PRO A 312 18.08 -27.56 -17.90
C PRO A 312 19.34 -26.85 -18.40
N VAL A 313 19.93 -26.00 -17.55
CA VAL A 313 21.15 -25.25 -17.89
C VAL A 313 22.37 -25.91 -17.25
N PRO A 314 23.17 -26.71 -17.99
CA PRO A 314 24.26 -27.46 -17.41
C PRO A 314 25.55 -26.65 -17.29
N ASN A 315 26.45 -27.10 -16.41
CA ASN A 315 27.79 -26.53 -16.21
C ASN A 315 27.80 -25.05 -15.83
N GLN A 316 26.71 -24.55 -15.27
CA GLN A 316 26.57 -23.15 -14.87
C GLN A 316 27.06 -22.97 -13.44
N ALA A 317 27.92 -21.98 -13.23
CA ALA A 317 28.35 -21.59 -11.89
C ALA A 317 27.18 -20.95 -11.15
N VAL A 318 26.97 -21.39 -9.90
CA VAL A 318 25.95 -20.93 -8.98
C VAL A 318 26.61 -20.63 -7.65
N VAL A 319 26.19 -19.58 -6.97
CA VAL A 319 26.70 -19.25 -5.63
C VAL A 319 25.53 -19.07 -4.69
N VAL A 320 25.56 -19.77 -3.55
CA VAL A 320 24.66 -19.44 -2.44
C VAL A 320 25.38 -18.46 -1.54
N ILE A 321 24.75 -17.33 -1.25
CA ILE A 321 25.28 -16.29 -0.37
C ILE A 321 24.47 -16.28 0.91
N LYS A 322 25.15 -16.43 2.03
CA LYS A 322 24.61 -16.19 3.36
C LYS A 322 24.85 -14.73 3.74
N LYS A 323 23.77 -14.04 4.09
CA LYS A 323 23.76 -12.72 4.71
C LYS A 323 23.40 -12.86 6.18
N ASP A 324 24.35 -12.50 7.05
CA ASP A 324 24.10 -12.40 8.49
C ASP A 324 23.76 -10.97 8.93
N GLN A 325 23.32 -10.82 10.18
CA GLN A 325 22.98 -9.52 10.76
C GLN A 325 24.18 -8.56 10.90
N THR A 326 25.42 -9.06 10.76
CA THR A 326 26.63 -8.25 10.82
C THR A 326 26.99 -7.63 9.48
N GLY A 327 26.29 -8.01 8.40
CA GLY A 327 26.56 -7.57 7.04
C GLY A 327 27.72 -8.32 6.39
N SER A 328 28.19 -9.43 6.98
CA SER A 328 29.22 -10.28 6.40
C SER A 328 28.58 -11.28 5.44
N ASP A 329 29.09 -11.33 4.21
CA ASP A 329 28.63 -12.27 3.19
C ASP A 329 29.54 -13.50 3.17
N VAL A 330 28.98 -14.70 3.40
CA VAL A 330 29.67 -15.98 3.20
C VAL A 330 29.17 -16.61 1.91
N ARG A 331 30.09 -17.00 1.02
CA ARG A 331 29.78 -17.54 -0.31
C ARG A 331 30.05 -19.05 -0.34
N TYR A 332 29.10 -19.79 -0.91
CA TYR A 332 29.20 -21.23 -1.14
C TYR A 332 29.05 -21.48 -2.64
N ASP A 333 30.15 -21.84 -3.29
CA ASP A 333 30.19 -22.06 -4.74
C ASP A 333 29.67 -23.45 -5.11
N GLY A 334 28.96 -23.51 -6.22
CA GLY A 334 28.45 -24.73 -6.83
C GLY A 334 28.46 -24.65 -8.34
N LYS A 335 28.20 -25.79 -8.99
CA LYS A 335 28.09 -25.87 -10.44
C LYS A 335 26.98 -26.86 -10.81
N THR A 336 26.13 -26.48 -11.75
CA THR A 336 25.02 -27.34 -12.18
C THR A 336 25.53 -28.55 -12.98
N GLY A 337 24.91 -29.71 -12.74
CA GLY A 337 25.10 -30.94 -13.50
C GLY A 337 24.43 -30.90 -14.87
N ARG A 338 24.36 -32.05 -15.54
CA ARG A 338 23.71 -32.17 -16.87
C ARG A 338 22.19 -31.95 -16.83
N ASP A 339 21.60 -32.17 -15.66
CA ASP A 339 20.20 -31.94 -15.33
C ASP A 339 19.90 -30.49 -14.89
N GLY A 340 20.91 -29.60 -14.93
CA GLY A 340 20.74 -28.21 -14.51
C GLY A 340 20.65 -28.03 -12.99
N VAL A 341 21.00 -29.05 -12.20
CA VAL A 341 20.90 -29.01 -10.74
C VAL A 341 22.29 -28.92 -10.09
N ALA A 342 22.41 -28.06 -9.08
CA ALA A 342 23.56 -27.99 -8.19
C ALA A 342 23.09 -28.25 -6.74
N GLU A 343 23.69 -29.20 -6.05
CA GLU A 343 23.50 -29.39 -4.61
C GLU A 343 24.70 -28.82 -3.86
N ILE A 344 24.45 -27.83 -3.01
CA ILE A 344 25.47 -27.01 -2.36
C ILE A 344 25.31 -27.15 -0.85
N ALA A 345 26.36 -27.61 -0.18
CA ALA A 345 26.40 -27.65 1.28
C ALA A 345 26.65 -26.25 1.84
N VAL A 346 25.82 -25.84 2.81
CA VAL A 346 25.89 -24.53 3.46
C VAL A 346 25.75 -24.68 4.96
N ASP A 347 26.31 -23.74 5.72
CA ASP A 347 26.16 -23.74 7.16
C ASP A 347 24.71 -23.43 7.55
N VAL A 348 24.18 -24.16 8.53
CA VAL A 348 22.83 -23.90 9.06
C VAL A 348 22.91 -22.86 10.17
N GLN A 349 22.25 -21.72 9.98
CA GLN A 349 22.14 -20.68 11.00
C GLN A 349 20.75 -20.08 11.00
N SER A 350 20.07 -20.16 12.14
CA SER A 350 18.66 -19.80 12.31
C SER A 350 18.33 -18.32 12.07
N ASP A 351 19.31 -17.42 12.24
CA ASP A 351 19.12 -15.98 12.11
C ASP A 351 19.82 -15.38 10.88
N ALA A 352 20.17 -16.23 9.90
CA ALA A 352 20.78 -15.81 8.65
C ALA A 352 19.81 -16.00 7.48
N PHE A 353 19.88 -15.09 6.50
CA PHE A 353 19.20 -15.21 5.23
C PHE A 353 20.17 -15.67 4.15
N TYR A 354 19.66 -16.41 3.19
CA TYR A 354 20.41 -16.95 2.07
C TYR A 354 19.74 -16.51 0.77
N LEU A 355 20.52 -16.35 -0.28
CA LEU A 355 20.04 -16.17 -1.64
C LEU A 355 20.94 -16.96 -2.59
N ALA A 356 20.42 -17.41 -3.72
CA ALA A 356 21.20 -18.05 -4.78
C ALA A 356 21.43 -17.06 -5.92
N GLU A 357 22.66 -16.98 -6.42
CA GLU A 357 23.05 -16.19 -7.59
C GLU A 357 23.54 -17.09 -8.72
N ALA A 358 23.24 -16.70 -9.95
CA ALA A 358 23.85 -17.27 -11.15
C ALA A 358 24.13 -16.16 -12.17
N ARG A 359 25.24 -16.28 -12.90
CA ARG A 359 25.52 -15.43 -14.07
C ARG A 359 25.37 -16.23 -15.35
N TYR A 360 24.32 -15.97 -16.11
CA TYR A 360 24.04 -16.71 -17.33
C TYR A 360 24.13 -15.77 -18.53
N GLN A 361 25.05 -16.08 -19.46
CA GLN A 361 25.29 -15.32 -20.69
C GLN A 361 25.37 -13.79 -20.53
N GLY A 362 25.97 -13.32 -19.43
CA GLY A 362 26.14 -11.89 -19.13
C GLY A 362 25.07 -11.28 -18.21
N GLY A 363 23.95 -11.98 -18.00
CA GLY A 363 22.88 -11.57 -17.09
C GLY A 363 23.11 -12.02 -15.64
N PRO A 364 22.95 -11.15 -14.63
CA PRO A 364 22.94 -11.53 -13.23
C PRO A 364 21.54 -11.97 -12.77
N TYR A 365 21.40 -13.21 -12.32
CA TYR A 365 20.14 -13.74 -11.79
C TYR A 365 20.28 -14.03 -10.31
N GLN A 366 19.23 -13.72 -9.54
CA GLN A 366 19.16 -14.00 -8.12
C GLN A 366 17.81 -14.60 -7.75
N SER A 367 17.79 -15.43 -6.71
CA SER A 367 16.56 -15.89 -6.07
C SER A 367 16.04 -14.88 -5.05
N ASP A 368 14.82 -15.11 -4.59
CA ASP A 368 14.35 -14.53 -3.32
C ASP A 368 15.22 -15.00 -2.15
N PHE A 369 15.16 -14.25 -1.05
CA PHE A 369 15.76 -14.65 0.21
C PHE A 369 15.05 -15.86 0.81
N PHE A 370 15.82 -16.76 1.42
CA PHE A 370 15.32 -17.92 2.14
C PHE A 370 16.12 -18.18 3.41
N GLN A 371 15.58 -19.00 4.29
CA GLN A 371 16.28 -19.49 5.48
C GLN A 371 16.62 -20.96 5.31
N VAL A 372 17.79 -21.35 5.80
CA VAL A 372 18.19 -22.75 5.89
C VAL A 372 17.92 -23.20 7.30
N ASP A 373 16.99 -24.15 7.45
CA ASP A 373 16.53 -24.63 8.75
C ASP A 373 17.06 -26.03 9.08
N LYS A 374 16.61 -26.58 10.22
CA LYS A 374 16.94 -27.95 10.64
C LYS A 374 15.94 -29.01 10.15
N LYS A 375 14.88 -28.60 9.45
CA LYS A 375 13.76 -29.46 9.04
C LYS A 375 14.00 -30.14 7.68
N GLY A 376 14.95 -29.64 6.89
CA GLY A 376 15.39 -30.25 5.65
C GLY A 376 16.40 -29.38 4.90
N GLY A 377 16.70 -29.75 3.66
CA GLY A 377 17.38 -28.87 2.72
C GLY A 377 16.41 -27.89 2.06
N VAL A 378 16.92 -26.92 1.31
CA VAL A 378 16.12 -25.92 0.58
C VAL A 378 16.24 -26.17 -0.92
N ALA A 379 15.11 -26.22 -1.63
CA ALA A 379 15.09 -26.21 -3.09
C ALA A 379 14.84 -24.79 -3.60
N VAL A 380 15.67 -24.36 -4.56
CA VAL A 380 15.60 -23.06 -5.22
C VAL A 380 15.53 -23.31 -6.72
N ASP A 381 14.46 -22.84 -7.36
CA ASP A 381 14.25 -22.97 -8.80
C ASP A 381 14.40 -21.59 -9.44
N MET A 382 15.32 -21.44 -10.39
CA MET A 382 15.56 -20.17 -11.07
C MET A 382 15.50 -20.34 -12.59
N ARG A 383 14.86 -19.37 -13.25
CA ARG A 383 14.84 -19.26 -14.70
C ARG A 383 15.86 -18.22 -15.13
N VAL A 384 16.65 -18.55 -16.14
CA VAL A 384 17.69 -17.68 -16.69
C VAL A 384 17.51 -17.52 -18.20
N TRP A 385 17.92 -16.39 -18.75
CA TRP A 385 17.82 -16.09 -20.17
C TRP A 385 19.15 -15.55 -20.69
N ALA A 386 19.39 -15.71 -21.99
CA ALA A 386 20.37 -14.85 -22.64
C ALA A 386 19.92 -13.38 -22.46
N VAL A 387 20.87 -12.46 -22.36
CA VAL A 387 20.53 -11.04 -22.15
C VAL A 387 20.85 -10.18 -23.36
N THR A 388 20.01 -9.17 -23.57
CA THR A 388 20.20 -8.11 -24.55
C THR A 388 20.26 -6.75 -23.88
N SER A 389 21.14 -5.87 -24.37
CA SER A 389 21.17 -4.46 -23.99
C SER A 389 20.51 -3.56 -25.03
N ASP A 390 19.85 -4.14 -26.04
CA ASP A 390 19.15 -3.38 -27.08
C ASP A 390 17.82 -2.84 -26.54
N ALA A 391 17.80 -1.55 -26.23
CA ALA A 391 16.63 -0.85 -25.72
C ALA A 391 15.47 -0.81 -26.73
N SER A 392 15.71 -1.03 -28.04
CA SER A 392 14.64 -1.06 -29.06
C SER A 392 13.72 -2.28 -28.91
N ARG A 393 14.18 -3.32 -28.21
CA ARG A 393 13.38 -4.50 -27.85
C ARG A 393 12.50 -4.27 -26.63
N VAL A 394 12.60 -3.12 -25.98
CA VAL A 394 11.87 -2.80 -24.76
C VAL A 394 10.78 -1.80 -25.08
N ARG A 395 9.54 -2.13 -24.71
CA ARG A 395 8.41 -1.21 -24.74
C ARG A 395 7.98 -0.92 -23.32
N SER A 396 7.71 0.35 -23.03
CA SER A 396 7.21 0.73 -21.72
C SER A 396 6.02 1.68 -21.80
N VAL A 397 5.25 1.74 -20.73
CA VAL A 397 4.24 2.76 -20.49
C VAL A 397 4.49 3.32 -19.09
N VAL A 398 4.56 4.64 -18.98
CA VAL A 398 4.80 5.32 -17.70
C VAL A 398 3.55 6.06 -17.26
N GLN A 399 3.15 5.89 -16.01
CA GLN A 399 2.05 6.59 -15.40
C GLN A 399 2.50 7.27 -14.10
N PHE A 400 2.13 8.54 -13.96
CA PHE A 400 2.35 9.32 -12.75
C PHE A 400 1.05 9.53 -11.99
N ASP A 401 1.11 9.40 -10.68
CA ASP A 401 0.08 9.87 -9.77
C ASP A 401 0.66 10.86 -8.77
N VAL A 402 0.03 12.02 -8.64
CA VAL A 402 0.53 13.12 -7.80
C VAL A 402 -0.53 13.48 -6.76
N ASP A 403 -0.20 13.22 -5.50
CA ASP A 403 -1.04 13.53 -4.36
C ASP A 403 -0.40 14.60 -3.48
N GLY A 404 -1.20 15.59 -3.08
CA GLY A 404 -0.77 16.52 -2.05
C GLY A 404 -0.79 15.88 -0.67
N LEU A 405 0.24 16.15 0.12
CA LEU A 405 0.39 15.78 1.52
C LEU A 405 0.35 17.03 2.40
N GLU A 406 0.43 16.83 3.71
CA GLU A 406 0.65 17.92 4.64
C GLU A 406 2.01 18.59 4.41
N ASN A 407 2.11 19.85 4.84
CA ASN A 407 3.38 20.61 4.87
C ASN A 407 3.92 21.00 3.50
N ASP A 408 3.04 21.26 2.54
CA ASP A 408 3.40 21.71 1.19
C ASP A 408 4.30 20.67 0.48
N LEU A 409 4.05 19.39 0.75
CA LEU A 409 4.72 18.24 0.16
C LEU A 409 3.77 17.50 -0.80
N ALA A 410 4.30 16.99 -1.90
CA ALA A 410 3.56 16.16 -2.83
C ALA A 410 4.22 14.78 -2.92
N ARG A 411 3.42 13.72 -2.79
CA ARG A 411 3.83 12.36 -3.11
C ARG A 411 3.61 12.13 -4.60
N VAL A 412 4.67 11.71 -5.27
CA VAL A 412 4.62 11.25 -6.66
C VAL A 412 4.79 9.74 -6.65
N VAL A 413 3.81 9.02 -7.18
CA VAL A 413 3.91 7.60 -7.51
C VAL A 413 4.18 7.49 -9.00
N GLN A 414 5.28 6.83 -9.37
CA GLN A 414 5.64 6.56 -10.74
C GLN A 414 5.58 5.05 -10.97
N LEU A 415 4.72 4.65 -11.89
CA LEU A 415 4.53 3.27 -12.34
C LEU A 415 5.01 3.17 -13.79
N GLN A 416 5.97 2.30 -14.05
CA GLN A 416 6.45 2.01 -15.39
C GLN A 416 6.26 0.53 -15.68
N ASP A 417 5.30 0.23 -16.54
CA ASP A 417 5.07 -1.12 -17.04
C ASP A 417 6.00 -1.36 -18.23
N VAL A 418 6.77 -2.44 -18.20
CA VAL A 418 7.82 -2.75 -19.17
C VAL A 418 7.57 -4.13 -19.75
N MET A 419 7.65 -4.26 -21.07
CA MET A 419 7.60 -5.52 -21.79
C MET A 419 8.81 -5.63 -22.72
N VAL A 420 9.52 -6.75 -22.63
CA VAL A 420 10.68 -7.06 -23.46
C VAL A 420 10.25 -7.99 -24.58
N MET A 421 10.59 -7.63 -25.82
CA MET A 421 10.20 -8.33 -27.03
C MET A 421 11.24 -9.36 -27.47
N GLY A 422 10.76 -10.54 -27.87
CA GLY A 422 11.57 -11.66 -28.35
C GLY A 422 11.86 -12.68 -27.25
N ASP A 423 13.07 -13.24 -27.23
CA ASP A 423 13.48 -14.41 -26.46
C ASP A 423 14.61 -14.16 -25.45
N GLU A 424 15.20 -12.96 -25.47
CA GLU A 424 16.26 -12.53 -24.57
C GLU A 424 15.72 -11.60 -23.49
N ALA A 425 16.23 -11.71 -22.26
CA ALA A 425 15.91 -10.80 -21.19
C ALA A 425 16.65 -9.46 -21.37
N TYR A 426 16.01 -8.35 -21.00
CA TYR A 426 16.65 -7.04 -21.10
C TYR A 426 17.54 -6.78 -19.89
N TRP A 427 18.83 -6.54 -20.14
CA TRP A 427 19.80 -6.12 -19.14
C TRP A 427 20.79 -5.13 -19.78
N PRO A 428 20.71 -3.82 -19.47
CA PRO A 428 21.63 -2.85 -20.02
C PRO A 428 23.02 -3.01 -19.40
N ALA A 429 24.06 -2.79 -20.20
CA ALA A 429 25.44 -2.81 -19.74
C ALA A 429 25.64 -1.76 -18.62
N GLY A 430 26.06 -2.21 -17.44
CA GLY A 430 26.20 -1.36 -16.24
C GLY A 430 24.95 -1.25 -15.35
N GLY A 431 23.88 -1.97 -15.69
CA GLY A 431 22.61 -1.95 -14.97
C GLY A 431 21.71 -0.79 -15.37
N MET A 432 20.44 -0.82 -14.93
CA MET A 432 19.47 0.24 -15.17
C MET A 432 19.23 1.01 -13.89
N LYS A 433 19.18 2.35 -13.99
CA LYS A 433 18.87 3.25 -12.88
C LYS A 433 17.60 4.02 -13.21
N ILE A 434 16.71 4.15 -12.23
CA ILE A 434 15.52 5.00 -12.32
C ILE A 434 15.67 6.09 -11.27
N THR A 435 15.71 7.33 -11.75
CA THR A 435 15.89 8.52 -10.92
C THR A 435 14.53 9.17 -10.71
N PRO A 436 14.17 9.60 -9.49
CA PRO A 436 12.99 10.41 -9.26
C PRO A 436 13.17 11.79 -9.91
N ALA A 437 12.09 12.59 -9.93
CA ALA A 437 12.18 13.98 -10.37
C ALA A 437 13.16 14.79 -9.51
N GLU A 438 13.71 15.85 -10.11
CA GLU A 438 14.61 16.77 -9.41
C GLU A 438 13.93 17.34 -8.14
N GLY A 439 14.69 17.47 -7.06
CA GLY A 439 14.19 17.98 -5.78
C GLY A 439 13.47 16.95 -4.91
N ALA A 440 13.49 15.66 -5.27
CA ALA A 440 12.99 14.58 -4.43
C ALA A 440 13.70 14.54 -3.06
N LYS A 441 12.90 14.57 -1.99
CA LYS A 441 13.34 14.49 -0.59
C LYS A 441 13.41 13.07 -0.05
N SER A 442 12.62 12.18 -0.62
CA SER A 442 12.61 10.76 -0.32
C SER A 442 12.38 9.97 -1.59
N LEU A 443 12.84 8.72 -1.60
CA LEU A 443 12.65 7.76 -2.67
C LEU A 443 12.41 6.40 -2.03
N THR A 444 11.45 5.64 -2.55
CA THR A 444 11.13 4.31 -2.07
C THR A 444 10.65 3.43 -3.22
N VAL A 445 11.08 2.17 -3.23
CA VAL A 445 10.56 1.12 -4.11
C VAL A 445 9.22 0.62 -3.55
N LEU A 446 8.18 0.64 -4.38
CA LEU A 446 6.87 0.14 -3.98
C LEU A 446 6.86 -1.39 -3.86
N PRO A 447 6.00 -1.99 -3.00
CA PRO A 447 6.01 -3.44 -2.74
C PRO A 447 5.96 -4.32 -3.98
N ILE A 448 5.24 -3.88 -5.02
CA ILE A 448 5.07 -4.60 -6.29
C ILE A 448 6.36 -4.73 -7.12
N SER A 449 7.43 -4.01 -6.76
CA SER A 449 8.69 -4.01 -7.51
C SER A 449 9.91 -4.27 -6.62
N ARG A 450 9.73 -4.83 -5.42
CA ARG A 450 10.85 -5.10 -4.49
C ARG A 450 11.74 -6.27 -4.92
N ASP A 451 11.22 -7.13 -5.78
CA ASP A 451 11.91 -8.25 -6.42
C ASP A 451 12.78 -7.79 -7.61
N THR A 452 12.36 -6.71 -8.27
CA THR A 452 12.94 -6.20 -9.52
C THR A 452 13.78 -4.94 -9.33
N LEU A 453 13.48 -4.13 -8.32
CA LEU A 453 14.19 -2.89 -7.99
C LEU A 453 14.74 -2.91 -6.57
N ALA A 454 15.96 -2.38 -6.41
CA ALA A 454 16.60 -2.13 -5.13
C ALA A 454 16.92 -0.64 -4.96
N HIS A 455 16.83 -0.15 -3.73
CA HIS A 455 17.23 1.21 -3.38
C HIS A 455 18.25 1.15 -2.25
N ASP A 456 19.46 1.64 -2.51
CA ASP A 456 20.41 2.00 -1.46
C ASP A 456 19.97 3.36 -0.91
N GLU A 457 19.73 3.46 0.39
CA GLU A 457 19.25 4.68 1.05
C GLU A 457 20.11 5.93 0.74
N LYS A 458 21.39 5.75 0.42
CA LYS A 458 22.32 6.84 0.06
C LYS A 458 22.28 7.19 -1.42
N ALA A 459 21.75 6.31 -2.27
CA ALA A 459 21.68 6.51 -3.70
C ALA A 459 20.47 7.40 -4.07
N PRO A 460 20.65 8.39 -4.97
CA PRO A 460 19.55 9.21 -5.46
C PRO A 460 18.73 8.51 -6.56
N PHE A 461 18.87 7.20 -6.74
CA PHE A 461 18.21 6.40 -7.76
C PHE A 461 17.91 5.02 -7.22
N VAL A 462 16.93 4.34 -7.82
CA VAL A 462 16.74 2.89 -7.65
C VAL A 462 17.44 2.16 -8.78
N SER A 463 17.92 0.95 -8.52
CA SER A 463 18.61 0.11 -9.49
C SER A 463 17.82 -1.15 -9.78
N LEU A 464 17.81 -1.57 -11.05
CA LEU A 464 17.32 -2.88 -11.46
C LEU A 464 18.24 -3.98 -10.89
N VAL A 465 17.68 -4.99 -10.24
CA VAL A 465 18.46 -6.03 -9.53
C VAL A 465 18.78 -7.24 -10.40
N GLY A 466 18.03 -7.45 -11.48
CA GLY A 466 18.29 -8.51 -12.45
C GLY A 466 17.63 -8.24 -13.82
N PRO A 467 17.94 -9.05 -14.85
CA PRO A 467 17.37 -8.91 -16.19
C PRO A 467 15.84 -8.98 -16.19
N ILE A 468 15.20 -8.12 -16.99
CA ILE A 468 13.75 -8.11 -17.18
C ILE A 468 13.38 -9.24 -18.16
N PRO A 469 12.55 -10.23 -17.76
CA PRO A 469 12.20 -11.35 -18.62
C PRO A 469 11.49 -10.94 -19.93
N PRO A 470 11.72 -11.66 -21.04
CA PRO A 470 10.98 -11.47 -22.27
C PRO A 470 9.54 -11.98 -22.18
N GLY A 471 8.64 -11.37 -22.95
CA GLY A 471 7.26 -11.83 -23.14
C GLY A 471 6.34 -11.67 -21.92
N GLN A 472 6.81 -11.05 -20.83
CA GLN A 472 6.03 -10.78 -19.62
C GLN A 472 5.98 -9.28 -19.34
N LEU A 473 4.87 -8.82 -18.77
CA LEU A 473 4.73 -7.46 -18.28
C LEU A 473 5.39 -7.35 -16.90
N THR A 474 6.47 -6.59 -16.83
CA THR A 474 7.20 -6.32 -15.58
C THR A 474 6.90 -4.91 -15.12
N ARG A 475 6.45 -4.76 -13.86
CA ARG A 475 6.10 -3.47 -13.29
C ARG A 475 7.24 -2.91 -12.46
N LEU A 476 7.69 -1.71 -12.82
CA LEU A 476 8.73 -0.94 -12.12
C LEU A 476 8.07 0.26 -11.43
N ALA A 477 7.96 0.21 -10.11
CA ALA A 477 7.15 1.17 -9.35
C ALA A 477 7.96 1.81 -8.22
N ILE A 478 8.04 3.14 -8.26
CA ILE A 478 8.69 3.95 -7.23
C ILE A 478 7.74 5.03 -6.71
N ALA A 479 8.00 5.48 -5.50
CA ALA A 479 7.36 6.66 -4.93
C ALA A 479 8.42 7.60 -4.36
N TYR A 480 8.18 8.90 -4.50
CA TYR A 480 9.06 9.94 -3.98
C TYR A 480 8.26 11.16 -3.53
N VAL A 481 8.87 12.01 -2.71
CA VAL A 481 8.22 13.22 -2.18
C VAL A 481 8.97 14.46 -2.66
N ILE A 482 8.25 15.47 -3.13
CA ILE A 482 8.79 16.78 -3.56
C ILE A 482 8.08 17.92 -2.82
N ASP A 483 8.73 19.09 -2.75
CA ASP A 483 8.07 20.32 -2.31
C ASP A 483 7.14 20.87 -3.40
N HIS A 484 6.06 21.54 -3.00
CA HIS A 484 5.23 22.33 -3.90
C HIS A 484 4.74 23.63 -3.24
N ASP A 485 4.30 24.59 -4.04
CA ASP A 485 3.68 25.84 -3.60
C ASP A 485 2.20 25.90 -3.99
N GLY A 486 1.60 24.72 -4.11
CA GLY A 486 0.26 24.49 -4.70
C GLY A 486 0.33 23.95 -6.12
N THR A 487 1.52 23.96 -6.72
CA THR A 487 1.84 23.31 -7.99
C THR A 487 3.10 22.46 -7.88
N ALA A 488 2.98 21.16 -8.12
CA ALA A 488 4.12 20.25 -8.23
C ALA A 488 4.63 20.24 -9.66
N ARG A 489 5.91 20.54 -9.88
CA ARG A 489 6.57 20.48 -11.19
C ARG A 489 7.44 19.23 -11.26
N ILE A 490 7.28 18.45 -12.31
CA ILE A 490 7.94 17.16 -12.48
C ILE A 490 8.69 17.20 -13.81
N GLU A 491 10.01 17.08 -13.72
CA GLU A 491 10.89 16.80 -14.84
C GLU A 491 11.36 15.35 -14.72
N PHE A 492 11.13 14.57 -15.77
CA PHE A 492 11.47 13.15 -15.84
C PHE A 492 12.15 12.84 -17.16
N GLU A 493 13.25 12.09 -17.12
CA GLU A 493 13.91 11.57 -18.32
C GLU A 493 13.56 10.09 -18.46
N THR A 494 12.93 9.71 -19.58
CA THR A 494 12.52 8.31 -19.76
C THR A 494 13.74 7.43 -20.03
N PRO A 495 14.03 6.41 -19.20
CA PRO A 495 15.19 5.55 -19.41
C PRO A 495 14.95 4.50 -20.52
N LEU A 496 13.69 4.30 -20.92
CA LEU A 496 13.25 3.34 -21.92
C LEU A 496 12.35 4.01 -22.95
N ASP A 497 12.10 3.33 -24.05
CA ASP A 497 11.14 3.76 -25.04
C ASP A 497 9.72 3.64 -24.46
N SER A 498 9.05 4.76 -24.29
CA SER A 498 7.71 4.85 -23.73
C SER A 498 6.71 4.97 -24.87
N LEU A 499 5.84 3.98 -25.03
CA LEU A 499 4.73 4.03 -25.99
C LEU A 499 3.70 5.09 -25.61
N GLU A 500 3.54 5.31 -24.30
CA GLU A 500 2.63 6.29 -23.75
C GLU A 500 3.15 6.77 -22.41
N THR A 501 2.96 8.06 -22.12
CA THR A 501 3.13 8.59 -20.78
C THR A 501 1.85 9.26 -20.31
N SER A 502 1.42 8.94 -19.10
CA SER A 502 0.15 9.44 -18.55
C SER A 502 0.30 10.02 -17.14
N VAL A 503 -0.62 10.92 -16.78
CA VAL A 503 -0.73 11.53 -15.46
C VAL A 503 -2.16 11.37 -14.98
N LEU A 504 -2.33 10.88 -13.75
CA LEU A 504 -3.62 10.87 -13.07
C LEU A 504 -3.87 12.22 -12.41
N VAL A 505 -5.01 12.82 -12.71
CA VAL A 505 -5.39 14.16 -12.22
C VAL A 505 -6.72 14.05 -11.47
N GLY A 506 -6.69 14.36 -10.17
CA GLY A 506 -7.86 14.40 -9.31
C GLY A 506 -8.81 15.57 -9.61
N PRO A 507 -10.02 15.57 -9.02
CA PRO A 507 -11.08 16.51 -9.39
C PRO A 507 -10.78 17.98 -9.06
N ALA A 508 -9.99 18.22 -8.01
CA ALA A 508 -9.54 19.57 -7.62
C ALA A 508 -8.21 19.97 -8.28
N GLN A 509 -7.58 19.07 -9.04
CA GLN A 509 -6.26 19.27 -9.63
C GLN A 509 -6.36 19.74 -11.08
N THR A 510 -5.29 20.35 -11.56
CA THR A 510 -5.13 20.78 -12.95
C THR A 510 -3.79 20.30 -13.48
N LEU A 511 -3.72 20.00 -14.79
CA LEU A 511 -2.49 19.59 -15.45
C LEU A 511 -2.04 20.65 -16.45
N GLN A 512 -0.78 21.05 -16.36
CA GLN A 512 -0.09 21.83 -17.37
C GLN A 512 1.02 20.97 -17.98
N ALA A 513 0.83 20.55 -19.22
CA ALA A 513 1.78 19.71 -19.93
C ALA A 513 1.65 19.93 -21.44
N THR A 514 2.78 19.96 -22.15
CA THR A 514 2.80 20.14 -23.60
C THR A 514 2.27 18.89 -24.29
N GLY A 515 1.22 19.06 -25.10
CA GLY A 515 0.61 17.95 -25.86
C GLY A 515 -0.26 17.01 -25.02
N ALA A 516 -0.61 17.38 -23.79
CA ALA A 516 -1.49 16.56 -22.96
C ALA A 516 -2.92 16.52 -23.49
N GLN A 517 -3.47 15.32 -23.58
CA GLN A 517 -4.85 15.06 -23.99
C GLN A 517 -5.56 14.26 -22.91
N LYS A 518 -6.81 14.60 -22.62
CA LYS A 518 -7.61 13.81 -21.70
C LYS A 518 -7.94 12.47 -22.36
N SER A 519 -7.63 11.36 -21.70
CA SER A 519 -7.98 10.03 -22.18
C SER A 519 -9.48 9.78 -22.09
N GLU A 520 -10.00 9.00 -23.04
CA GLU A 520 -11.36 8.45 -22.97
C GLU A 520 -11.43 7.21 -22.05
N HIS A 521 -10.29 6.64 -21.70
CA HIS A 521 -10.21 5.49 -20.80
C HIS A 521 -10.48 5.89 -19.35
N ALA A 522 -11.21 5.02 -18.64
CA ALA A 522 -11.44 5.18 -17.22
C ALA A 522 -10.12 5.09 -16.44
N SER A 523 -9.97 5.95 -15.43
CA SER A 523 -8.83 5.90 -14.52
C SER A 523 -8.87 4.63 -13.66
N PRO A 524 -7.72 3.99 -13.41
CA PRO A 524 -7.63 2.89 -12.46
C PRO A 524 -7.85 3.35 -11.01
N ILE A 525 -7.70 4.65 -10.73
CA ILE A 525 -8.00 5.25 -9.44
C ILE A 525 -9.34 5.99 -9.54
N PRO A 526 -10.33 5.66 -8.70
CA PRO A 526 -11.61 6.37 -8.67
C PRO A 526 -11.42 7.89 -8.56
N GLU A 527 -12.31 8.65 -9.20
CA GLU A 527 -12.36 10.13 -9.18
C GLU A 527 -11.19 10.85 -9.89
N LYS A 528 -10.13 10.14 -10.27
CA LYS A 528 -9.06 10.70 -11.10
C LYS A 528 -9.39 10.56 -12.59
N THR A 529 -8.82 11.44 -13.40
CA THR A 529 -8.88 11.41 -14.86
C THR A 529 -7.50 11.13 -15.41
N VAL A 530 -7.40 10.30 -16.45
CA VAL A 530 -6.13 10.01 -17.10
C VAL A 530 -5.89 11.06 -18.17
N TRP A 531 -4.69 11.64 -18.16
CA TRP A 531 -4.20 12.53 -19.22
C TRP A 531 -2.97 11.91 -19.86
N THR A 532 -2.90 11.88 -21.18
CA THR A 532 -1.86 11.20 -21.95
C THR A 532 -1.04 12.24 -22.71
N MET A 533 0.26 12.00 -22.85
CA MET A 533 1.23 12.95 -23.43
C MET A 533 1.98 12.35 -24.63
N GLY A 534 1.46 11.25 -25.18
CA GLY A 534 2.01 10.53 -26.32
C GLY A 534 3.29 9.73 -26.03
N PRO A 535 3.90 9.13 -27.06
CA PRO A 535 5.12 8.34 -26.94
C PRO A 535 6.36 9.22 -26.70
N ARG A 536 7.38 8.64 -26.06
CA ARG A 536 8.65 9.28 -25.73
C ARG A 536 9.83 8.33 -25.98
N PRO A 537 10.80 8.68 -26.83
CA PRO A 537 11.99 7.86 -27.04
C PRO A 537 12.90 7.88 -25.80
N PRO A 538 13.81 6.90 -25.64
CA PRO A 538 14.79 6.89 -24.55
C PRO A 538 15.57 8.21 -24.45
N GLY A 539 15.78 8.72 -23.24
CA GLY A 539 16.46 9.99 -22.96
C GLY A 539 15.60 11.23 -23.22
N ALA A 540 14.36 11.09 -23.70
CA ALA A 540 13.48 12.24 -23.85
C ALA A 540 13.07 12.80 -22.48
N LYS A 541 13.17 14.12 -22.35
CA LYS A 541 12.66 14.85 -21.20
C LYS A 541 11.14 15.01 -21.31
N LEU A 542 10.49 14.73 -20.20
CA LEU A 542 9.09 14.97 -19.94
C LEU A 542 8.99 16.03 -18.86
N GLU A 543 8.22 17.09 -19.13
CA GLU A 543 7.94 18.14 -18.16
C GLU A 543 6.43 18.34 -18.05
N PHE A 544 5.92 18.29 -16.83
CA PHE A 544 4.54 18.63 -16.52
C PHE A 544 4.41 19.22 -15.13
N ALA A 545 3.31 19.96 -14.91
CA ALA A 545 2.98 20.53 -13.63
C ALA A 545 1.55 20.18 -13.20
N VAL A 546 1.40 19.68 -11.98
CA VAL A 546 0.10 19.39 -11.36
C VAL A 546 -0.23 20.48 -10.34
N GLY A 547 -1.21 21.33 -10.68
CA GLY A 547 -1.71 22.39 -9.82
C GLY A 547 -2.93 21.96 -9.01
N GLY A 548 -3.34 22.79 -8.04
CA GLY A 548 -4.51 22.52 -7.19
C GLY A 548 -4.19 21.65 -5.98
N LEU A 549 -2.92 21.57 -5.59
CA LEU A 549 -2.48 20.82 -4.41
C LEU A 549 -2.74 21.63 -3.13
N PRO A 550 -3.11 20.96 -2.01
CA PRO A 550 -3.38 21.62 -0.73
C PRO A 550 -2.15 22.35 -0.20
N VAL A 551 -2.27 23.65 0.05
CA VAL A 551 -1.20 24.46 0.64
C VAL A 551 -1.55 24.92 2.05
N ARG A 552 -0.54 25.07 2.90
CA ARG A 552 -0.69 25.75 4.18
C ARG A 552 -1.15 27.17 3.95
N SER A 553 -2.11 27.61 4.76
CA SER A 553 -2.56 29.00 4.70
C SER A 553 -1.36 29.93 4.95
N PRO A 554 -1.07 30.88 4.03
CA PRO A 554 0.03 31.81 4.18
C PRO A 554 -0.14 32.71 5.43
N ILE A 555 -1.35 32.73 6.02
CA ILE A 555 -1.66 33.44 7.25
C ILE A 555 -0.80 32.93 8.42
N TYR A 556 -0.58 31.62 8.58
CA TYR A 556 0.21 31.10 9.70
C TYR A 556 1.68 31.50 9.62
N ARG A 557 2.26 31.51 8.40
CA ARG A 557 3.62 32.01 8.16
C ARG A 557 3.72 33.50 8.50
N ARG A 558 2.70 34.30 8.15
CA ARG A 558 2.64 35.72 8.51
C ARG A 558 2.50 35.92 10.03
N ILE A 559 1.63 35.16 10.70
CA ILE A 559 1.47 35.22 12.17
C ILE A 559 2.79 34.90 12.88
N GLY A 560 3.50 33.84 12.46
CA GLY A 560 4.80 33.49 13.03
C GLY A 560 5.83 34.61 12.86
N LEU A 561 5.91 35.23 11.68
CA LEU A 561 6.79 36.37 11.42
C LEU A 561 6.43 37.59 12.28
N PHE A 562 5.15 37.95 12.34
CA PHE A 562 4.67 39.06 13.18
C PHE A 562 4.95 38.80 14.66
N GLY A 563 4.75 37.57 15.15
CA GLY A 563 5.07 37.18 16.52
C GLY A 563 6.56 37.29 16.83
N ALA A 564 7.44 36.84 15.93
CA ALA A 564 8.88 36.97 16.09
C ALA A 564 9.32 38.44 16.12
N VAL A 565 8.81 39.27 15.20
CA VAL A 565 9.08 40.71 15.18
C VAL A 565 8.58 41.38 16.46
N ALA A 566 7.37 41.04 16.93
CA ALA A 566 6.82 41.58 18.17
C ALA A 566 7.64 41.19 19.40
N LEU A 567 8.14 39.95 19.47
CA LEU A 567 9.04 39.49 20.54
C LEU A 567 10.36 40.25 20.56
N VAL A 568 10.97 40.45 19.39
CA VAL A 568 12.19 41.26 19.26
C VAL A 568 11.92 42.69 19.72
N LEU A 569 10.81 43.30 19.28
CA LEU A 569 10.43 44.65 19.69
C LEU A 569 10.21 44.74 21.21
N ALA A 570 9.50 43.77 21.80
CA ALA A 570 9.25 43.72 23.23
C ALA A 570 10.55 43.56 24.04
N ALA A 571 11.49 42.75 23.55
CA ALA A 571 12.81 42.60 24.17
C ALA A 571 13.60 43.92 24.13
N VAL A 572 13.60 44.63 22.99
CA VAL A 572 14.24 45.94 22.84
C VAL A 572 13.62 46.97 23.79
N VAL A 573 12.29 47.03 23.86
CA VAL A 573 11.57 47.93 24.79
C VAL A 573 11.86 47.57 26.24
N ALA A 574 11.93 46.28 26.60
CA ALA A 574 12.25 45.84 27.96
C ALA A 574 13.69 46.19 28.36
N VAL A 575 14.64 46.15 27.42
CA VAL A 575 16.04 46.56 27.65
C VAL A 575 16.14 48.09 27.80
N LEU A 576 15.48 48.85 26.94
CA LEU A 576 15.46 50.32 27.00
C LEU A 576 14.65 50.87 28.18
N GLY A 577 13.62 50.15 28.62
CA GLY A 577 12.70 50.55 29.69
C GLY A 577 13.18 50.23 31.12
N ARG A 578 14.31 49.52 31.29
CA ARG A 578 14.90 49.30 32.62
C ARG A 578 15.45 50.62 33.18
N ARG A 579 14.62 51.36 33.91
CA ARG A 579 15.06 52.47 34.76
C ARG A 579 16.14 51.96 35.71
N ARG A 580 17.37 52.47 35.60
CA ARG A 580 18.45 52.20 36.56
C ARG A 580 17.99 52.69 37.92
N ILE A 581 17.59 51.77 38.80
CA ILE A 581 17.29 52.11 40.19
C ILE A 581 18.61 52.53 40.82
N ASP A 582 18.68 53.80 41.21
CA ASP A 582 19.85 54.42 41.81
C ASP A 582 20.34 53.59 43.01
N GLY A 583 21.65 53.31 43.07
CA GLY A 583 22.25 52.42 44.07
C GLY A 583 21.99 52.92 45.49
N ALA A 584 21.93 54.24 45.67
CA ALA A 584 21.60 54.88 46.93
C ALA A 584 20.18 54.54 47.42
N THR A 585 19.21 54.43 46.51
CA THR A 585 17.81 54.13 46.86
C THR A 585 17.66 52.70 47.36
N ARG A 586 18.37 51.74 46.74
CA ARG A 586 18.36 50.33 47.19
C ARG A 586 18.96 50.18 48.59
N LEU A 587 20.09 50.85 48.83
CA LEU A 587 20.77 50.80 50.12
C LEU A 587 19.94 51.45 51.24
N ARG A 588 19.19 52.53 50.94
CA ARG A 588 18.25 53.14 51.91
C ARG A 588 17.11 52.20 52.28
N VAL A 589 16.51 51.51 51.31
CA VAL A 589 15.46 50.51 51.59
C VAL A 589 16.02 49.37 52.46
N GLN A 590 17.21 48.87 52.14
CA GLN A 590 17.86 47.80 52.90
C GLN A 590 18.18 48.21 54.35
N ARG A 591 18.62 49.46 54.55
CA ARG A 591 18.82 50.04 55.89
C ARG A 591 17.51 50.02 56.68
N ASP A 592 16.42 50.50 56.09
CA ASP A 592 15.13 50.64 56.76
C ASP A 592 14.55 49.27 57.14
N GLU A 593 14.69 48.26 56.26
CA GLU A 593 14.31 46.88 56.57
C GLU A 593 15.13 46.29 57.72
N LEU A 594 16.45 46.49 57.73
CA LEU A 594 17.31 45.99 58.81
C LEU A 594 17.05 46.69 60.15
N LEU A 595 16.70 47.98 60.14
CA LEU A 595 16.27 48.70 61.35
C LEU A 595 14.96 48.14 61.91
N ALA A 596 13.95 47.96 61.04
CA ALA A 596 12.69 47.34 61.44
C ALA A 596 12.91 45.92 62.00
N LEU A 597 13.81 45.16 61.40
CA LEU A 597 14.15 43.83 61.88
C LEU A 597 14.85 43.88 63.26
N LEU A 598 15.69 44.89 63.51
CA LEU A 598 16.35 45.08 64.81
C LEU A 598 15.36 45.43 65.93
N GLU A 599 14.29 46.18 65.61
CA GLU A 599 13.23 46.51 66.58
C GLU A 599 12.40 45.28 66.97
N THR A 600 12.18 44.35 66.04
CA THR A 600 11.38 43.15 66.31
C THR A 600 12.11 42.04 67.08
N VAL A 601 13.45 42.05 67.12
CA VAL A 601 14.24 40.99 67.77
C VAL A 601 14.41 41.29 69.28
N PRO A 602 14.02 40.37 70.19
CA PRO A 602 14.12 40.56 71.64
C PRO A 602 15.56 40.83 72.12
N ALA A 603 15.70 41.61 73.19
CA ALA A 603 17.02 41.96 73.76
C ALA A 603 17.82 40.74 74.27
N SER A 604 17.14 39.64 74.60
CA SER A 604 17.76 38.38 75.01
C SER A 604 18.48 37.63 73.88
N GLU A 605 18.19 37.91 72.60
CA GLU A 605 18.84 37.29 71.43
C GLU A 605 20.09 38.08 70.96
N THR A 606 21.08 38.20 71.84
CA THR A 606 22.29 39.03 71.62
C THR A 606 23.07 38.70 70.34
N ALA A 607 23.25 37.42 70.03
CA ALA A 607 23.97 36.97 68.82
C ALA A 607 23.25 37.33 67.51
N ARG A 608 21.91 37.39 67.52
CA ARG A 608 21.12 37.74 66.34
C ARG A 608 21.09 39.25 66.12
N ARG A 609 20.87 40.03 67.19
CA ARG A 609 20.99 41.50 67.15
C ARG A 609 22.38 41.94 66.69
N GLY A 610 23.44 41.29 67.17
CA GLY A 610 24.82 41.57 66.75
C GLY A 610 25.04 41.43 65.23
N ARG A 611 24.47 40.39 64.60
CA ARG A 611 24.55 40.19 63.13
C ARG A 611 23.78 41.26 62.34
N ILE A 612 22.63 41.69 62.84
CA ILE A 612 21.82 42.74 62.20
C ILE A 612 22.56 44.08 62.29
N ILE A 613 23.12 44.42 63.46
CA ILE A 613 23.92 45.64 63.67
C ILE A 613 25.15 45.67 62.75
N ALA A 614 25.89 44.55 62.63
CA ALA A 614 27.04 44.47 61.73
C ALA A 614 26.66 44.59 60.24
N SER A 615 25.43 44.23 59.89
CA SER A 615 24.90 44.39 58.53
C SER A 615 24.46 45.85 58.29
N LEU A 616 23.84 46.49 59.28
CA LEU A 616 23.53 47.92 59.26
C LEU A 616 24.78 48.78 59.11
N ASP A 617 25.85 48.49 59.88
CA ASP A 617 27.11 49.25 59.79
C ASP A 617 27.70 49.19 58.36
N ARG A 618 27.66 48.02 57.71
CA ARG A 618 28.09 47.88 56.31
C ARG A 618 27.24 48.73 55.36
N VAL A 619 25.92 48.74 55.51
CA VAL A 619 25.02 49.55 54.66
C VAL A 619 25.26 51.04 54.88
N TYR A 620 25.46 51.47 56.13
CA TYR A 620 25.78 52.88 56.44
C TYR A 620 27.12 53.30 55.83
N ARG A 621 28.18 52.49 55.95
CA ARG A 621 29.48 52.78 55.30
C ARG A 621 29.37 52.87 53.79
N GLN A 622 28.55 52.03 53.16
CA GLN A 622 28.31 52.08 51.71
C GLN A 622 27.54 53.34 51.30
N LEU A 623 26.53 53.75 52.09
CA LEU A 623 25.81 55.00 51.86
C LEU A 623 26.72 56.22 52.06
N ASP A 624 27.61 56.18 53.06
CA ASP A 624 28.54 57.27 53.35
C ASP A 624 29.66 57.37 52.30
N ALA A 625 30.15 56.23 51.80
CA ALA A 625 31.07 56.19 50.67
C ALA A 625 30.41 56.78 49.40
N LEU A 626 29.14 56.45 49.13
CA LEU A 626 28.39 57.04 48.00
C LEU A 626 28.17 58.55 48.18
N ALA A 627 27.87 59.01 49.40
CA ALA A 627 27.71 60.43 49.72
C ALA A 627 29.04 61.20 49.59
N SER A 628 30.15 60.60 50.07
CA SER A 628 31.50 61.15 49.95
C SER A 628 31.97 61.22 48.50
N HIS A 629 31.64 60.21 47.68
CA HIS A 629 31.92 60.23 46.24
C HIS A 629 31.14 61.35 45.54
N ALA A 630 29.85 61.51 45.85
CA ALA A 630 29.04 62.61 45.32
C ALA A 630 29.52 64.00 45.76
N ALA A 631 30.06 64.12 46.98
CA ALA A 631 30.67 65.35 47.47
C ALA A 631 32.04 65.64 46.83
N SER A 632 32.81 64.61 46.49
CA SER A 632 34.10 64.75 45.80
C SER A 632 33.96 65.07 44.30
N SER A 633 32.94 64.53 43.63
CA SER A 633 32.65 64.86 42.22
C SER A 633 32.00 66.23 42.03
N GLY A 634 31.50 66.85 43.11
CA GLY A 634 30.97 68.22 43.11
C GLY A 634 32.01 69.32 43.40
N ARG A 635 33.29 68.99 43.62
CA ARG A 635 34.35 69.95 44.02
C ARG A 635 35.45 70.19 42.98
N GLU A 636 35.30 69.72 41.74
CA GLU A 636 36.02 70.25 40.58
C GLU A 636 35.19 71.37 39.92
N GLY A 637 35.25 72.56 40.54
CA GLY A 637 35.01 73.84 39.87
C GLY A 637 36.27 74.27 39.09
N PRO A 638 36.13 75.17 38.11
CA PRO A 638 37.03 75.29 36.97
C PRO A 638 38.44 75.73 37.37
N ARG A 639 39.47 75.04 36.85
CA ARG A 639 40.81 75.59 36.76
C ARG A 639 40.80 76.64 35.66
N GLU A 640 40.89 77.91 36.04
CA GLU A 640 41.35 78.98 35.14
C GLU A 640 42.80 78.69 34.75
N GLY A 641 43.06 78.79 33.45
CA GLY A 641 44.32 78.52 32.74
C GLY A 641 44.04 78.48 31.26
#